data_AF-A0A966UQJ9-F1
#
_entry.id   AF-A0A966UQJ9-F1
#
_cell.length_a   1.000
_cell.length_b   1.000
_cell.length_c   1.000
_cell.angle_alpha   90.00
_cell.angle_beta   90.00
_cell.angle_gamma   90.00
#
_symmetry.space_group_name_H-M   'P 1'
#
loop_
_entity.id
_entity.type
_entity.pdbx_description
1 polymer ?
#
loop_
_entity_poly.entity_id
_entity_poly.type
_entity_poly.pdbx_seq_one_letter_code
_entity_poly.pdbx_strand_id
1 'polypeptide(L)'
;MWGDRAFATCPYPPVALPLSINVNDDCPQLTIGFGLTGVITNAGHITNLDPAGIGVGNSGNITTFTNTITGVINGHLYSFRNDQTGLATLVNSGTIGSNGAINAIYNNTNPGTGRFISLTNNTGGIISGTDYGVWNDISGTFDDLVNNGSITGSSKAGIWNARAGIFNSVTNSGTITSDSIGILNSVDGIVNSITNQNGGIISGSNLGISNNGNIPNITNQFGGLISGSNGAIKNTLGSTITNISNSGTINGQNGDGIYNIGNITGIITNANNGEIKGTNGIFNDAGGSINNFQNNGNITASNKAIYNLGTFATTFNNTGTIQGAQGFYNFGGGSINTIANNGNIIGNSGAAISNINSNINDLSSSGVGVIKGTIGIYNSSSSNITSLTNNNELRGTSSYALLNEGNITNFGNFGNLTGGLKNTNNITQITNGGPGVINGPGIINDSGATMSKIVNNGYIETILNLGSINGAGGGITNNPAGTINTLTNAQGVGNINGALAYTSKLPNYYNIVINQSGYGQIIVAGVEGKTTFGISTLSTNVHQGTLTNVVRGATAANFTSLNGTFTQGRQKYSFSLTNPNIADDWDLTIDYLGLLGADAWHPDVWNTYKTLASNRDALLGAMHQRYAVLNTVMEYDCSRFDKYGVCISFQARSTGWGTQTTGAGVLNIAYRIHPKIRVGAYLDYILRK
;
A
#
# COMPACT_ATOMS: atom_id res chain seq x y z
N MET A 1 60.20 31.66 12.67
CA MET A 1 61.19 31.22 11.66
C MET A 1 61.64 29.78 11.95
N TRP A 2 60.78 28.80 11.72
CA TRP A 2 61.11 27.37 11.60
C TRP A 2 60.35 26.84 10.36
N GLY A 3 60.55 27.52 9.24
CA GLY A 3 59.97 27.14 7.95
C GLY A 3 60.77 26.00 7.32
N ASP A 4 60.05 25.06 6.72
CA ASP A 4 60.53 24.13 5.68
C ASP A 4 61.45 22.97 6.08
N ARG A 5 61.36 22.44 7.30
CA ARG A 5 61.95 21.12 7.62
C ARG A 5 60.90 20.15 8.13
N ALA A 6 60.92 18.92 7.62
CA ALA A 6 60.14 17.80 8.16
C ALA A 6 60.73 17.41 9.52
N PHE A 7 59.96 17.55 10.60
CA PHE A 7 60.34 17.12 11.93
C PHE A 7 59.15 16.50 12.66
N ALA A 8 59.45 15.47 13.46
CA ALA A 8 58.61 15.04 14.57
C ALA A 8 59.38 15.37 15.86
N THR A 9 58.74 16.07 16.79
CA THR A 9 59.31 16.28 18.13
C THR A 9 58.79 15.19 19.04
N CYS A 10 59.70 14.46 19.72
CA CYS A 10 59.51 13.52 20.85
C CYS A 10 59.59 12.00 20.51
N PRO A 11 60.38 11.16 21.23
CA PRO A 11 61.22 11.44 22.42
C PRO A 11 62.68 11.82 22.11
N TYR A 12 63.03 12.13 20.85
CA TYR A 12 64.41 12.46 20.45
C TYR A 12 64.52 13.87 19.80
N PRO A 13 65.73 14.50 19.78
CA PRO A 13 65.97 15.77 19.07
C PRO A 13 65.48 15.69 17.63
N PRO A 14 65.13 16.81 16.96
CA PRO A 14 64.48 16.81 15.65
C PRO A 14 65.20 15.88 14.67
N VAL A 15 64.63 14.69 14.44
CA VAL A 15 65.24 13.66 13.60
C VAL A 15 64.75 13.89 12.17
N ALA A 16 65.68 14.05 11.24
CA ALA A 16 65.37 13.94 9.82
C ALA A 16 65.12 12.46 9.47
N LEU A 17 63.90 12.16 9.03
CA LEU A 17 63.39 10.96 8.34
C LEU A 17 63.94 9.58 8.75
N PRO A 18 63.09 8.78 9.44
CA PRO A 18 62.83 7.42 9.01
C PRO A 18 61.43 7.29 8.40
N LEU A 19 61.24 6.29 7.52
CA LEU A 19 59.94 5.88 6.97
C LEU A 19 58.91 5.46 8.05
N SER A 20 59.36 5.23 9.29
CA SER A 20 58.54 4.80 10.42
C SER A 20 59.02 5.42 11.75
N ILE A 21 58.12 5.99 12.55
CA ILE A 21 58.38 6.54 13.90
C ILE A 21 57.62 5.71 14.94
N ASN A 22 58.29 5.28 16.02
CA ASN A 22 57.66 4.58 17.15
C ASN A 22 57.77 5.43 18.43
N VAL A 23 56.64 5.73 19.06
CA VAL A 23 56.55 6.44 20.35
C VAL A 23 56.22 5.41 21.43
N ASN A 24 57.22 5.03 22.23
CA ASN A 24 57.08 3.98 23.26
C ASN A 24 57.12 4.52 24.70
N ASP A 25 57.60 5.75 24.88
CA ASP A 25 57.74 6.41 26.18
C ASP A 25 56.81 7.62 26.29
N ASP A 26 56.72 8.20 27.49
CA ASP A 26 55.90 9.39 27.73
C ASP A 26 56.39 10.58 26.90
N CYS A 27 55.43 11.24 26.26
CA CYS A 27 55.68 12.31 25.33
C CYS A 27 54.79 13.53 25.63
N PRO A 28 55.34 14.71 25.93
CA PRO A 28 54.52 15.87 26.27
C PRO A 28 53.66 16.36 25.10
N GLN A 29 54.15 16.27 23.86
CA GLN A 29 53.41 16.61 22.64
C GLN A 29 54.14 16.05 21.42
N LEU A 30 53.37 15.56 20.43
CA LEU A 30 53.88 15.15 19.12
C LEU A 30 53.42 16.13 18.04
N THR A 31 54.35 16.89 17.47
CA THR A 31 54.08 17.79 16.34
C THR A 31 54.68 17.18 15.08
N ILE A 32 53.86 16.99 14.04
CA ILE A 32 54.29 16.50 12.73
C ILE A 32 54.32 17.67 11.75
N GLY A 33 55.53 18.06 11.34
CA GLY A 33 55.75 19.16 10.40
C GLY A 33 55.52 18.81 8.93
N PHE A 34 55.51 19.86 8.09
CA PHE A 34 55.35 19.77 6.65
C PHE A 34 56.40 18.86 5.98
N GLY A 35 55.99 18.13 4.95
CA GLY A 35 56.88 17.28 4.13
C GLY A 35 57.24 15.92 4.72
N LEU A 36 56.81 15.63 5.96
CA LEU A 36 56.96 14.30 6.54
C LEU A 36 55.99 13.32 5.87
N THR A 37 56.52 12.20 5.38
CA THR A 37 55.78 11.07 4.81
C THR A 37 56.25 9.78 5.48
N GLY A 38 55.33 8.87 5.82
CA GLY A 38 55.68 7.63 6.53
C GLY A 38 54.59 7.10 7.45
N VAL A 39 54.96 6.16 8.32
CA VAL A 39 54.09 5.53 9.32
C VAL A 39 54.49 5.95 10.73
N ILE A 40 53.53 6.25 11.59
CA ILE A 40 53.77 6.51 13.02
C ILE A 40 53.03 5.45 13.84
N THR A 41 53.68 4.89 14.85
CA THR A 41 53.07 3.98 15.82
C THR A 41 53.25 4.53 17.22
N ASN A 42 52.15 4.72 17.96
CA ASN A 42 52.14 5.09 19.37
C ASN A 42 51.80 3.86 20.23
N ALA A 43 52.69 3.52 21.15
CA ALA A 43 52.49 2.51 22.19
C ALA A 43 52.68 3.05 23.62
N GLY A 44 53.18 4.29 23.76
CA GLY A 44 53.35 5.02 25.02
C GLY A 44 52.24 6.07 25.26
N HIS A 45 52.52 7.05 26.15
CA HIS A 45 51.57 8.10 26.50
C HIS A 45 51.98 9.45 25.92
N ILE A 46 51.21 9.97 24.96
CA ILE A 46 51.33 11.35 24.50
C ILE A 46 50.38 12.20 25.33
N THR A 47 50.86 13.06 26.22
CA THR A 47 50.01 13.84 27.14
C THR A 47 50.43 15.30 27.25
N ASN A 48 49.59 16.20 26.74
CA ASN A 48 49.71 17.66 26.89
C ASN A 48 48.52 18.22 27.69
N LEU A 49 48.75 18.65 28.93
CA LEU A 49 47.69 19.17 29.82
C LEU A 49 47.64 20.70 29.89
N ASP A 50 48.46 21.42 29.12
CA ASP A 50 48.36 22.89 29.05
C ASP A 50 46.99 23.30 28.51
N PRO A 51 46.35 24.41 28.94
CA PRO A 51 44.99 24.77 28.50
C PRO A 51 44.78 24.89 26.98
N ALA A 52 45.85 25.23 26.23
CA ALA A 52 45.89 25.27 24.76
C ALA A 52 46.61 24.06 24.14
N GLY A 53 46.95 23.07 24.98
CA GLY A 53 47.78 21.92 24.68
C GLY A 53 47.12 20.96 23.69
N ILE A 54 47.92 20.51 22.74
CA ILE A 54 47.56 19.53 21.72
C ILE A 54 48.40 18.28 21.98
N GLY A 55 47.78 17.10 22.00
CA GLY A 55 48.50 15.83 22.11
C GLY A 55 49.30 15.55 20.83
N VAL A 56 48.60 15.32 19.72
CA VAL A 56 49.17 15.17 18.37
C VAL A 56 48.68 16.29 17.47
N GLY A 57 49.60 17.09 16.91
CA GLY A 57 49.31 18.08 15.87
C GLY A 57 49.90 17.66 14.54
N ASN A 58 49.05 17.34 13.57
CA ASN A 58 49.46 16.95 12.22
C ASN A 58 49.33 18.09 11.20
N SER A 59 50.46 18.47 10.63
CA SER A 59 50.56 19.33 9.45
C SER A 59 51.24 18.62 8.26
N GLY A 60 51.67 17.36 8.41
CA GLY A 60 52.38 16.57 7.40
C GLY A 60 51.51 15.53 6.66
N ASN A 61 52.07 14.93 5.60
CA ASN A 61 51.41 13.92 4.74
C ASN A 61 51.74 12.50 5.22
N ILE A 62 51.23 12.12 6.39
CA ILE A 62 51.48 10.78 6.95
C ILE A 62 50.62 9.74 6.21
N THR A 63 51.20 8.58 5.95
CA THR A 63 50.47 7.44 5.34
C THR A 63 49.62 6.70 6.38
N THR A 64 50.16 6.43 7.57
CA THR A 64 49.40 5.80 8.65
C THR A 64 49.87 6.29 10.01
N PHE A 65 48.93 6.59 10.89
CA PHE A 65 49.17 6.77 12.32
C PHE A 65 48.43 5.64 13.06
N THR A 66 49.15 4.84 13.84
CA THR A 66 48.60 3.73 14.61
C THR A 66 48.75 4.01 16.10
N ASN A 67 47.63 4.22 16.80
CA ASN A 67 47.60 4.17 18.25
C ASN A 67 47.29 2.73 18.69
N THR A 68 48.29 2.04 19.23
CA THR A 68 48.18 0.64 19.65
C THR A 68 47.33 0.50 20.92
N ILE A 69 47.02 -0.74 21.33
CA ILE A 69 46.13 -1.01 22.48
C ILE A 69 46.62 -0.40 23.80
N THR A 70 47.93 -0.23 23.98
CA THR A 70 48.53 0.43 25.15
C THR A 70 48.73 1.93 24.94
N GLY A 71 48.60 2.41 23.71
CA GLY A 71 48.85 3.80 23.36
C GLY A 71 47.78 4.73 23.91
N VAL A 72 48.23 5.81 24.55
CA VAL A 72 47.36 6.86 25.09
C VAL A 72 47.73 8.19 24.44
N ILE A 73 46.74 8.95 24.00
CA ILE A 73 46.89 10.30 23.46
C ILE A 73 45.91 11.22 24.18
N ASN A 74 46.45 12.18 24.92
CA ASN A 74 45.72 13.19 25.68
C ASN A 74 46.21 14.60 25.33
N GLY A 75 45.29 15.47 24.92
CA GLY A 75 45.47 16.91 24.93
C GLY A 75 44.49 17.57 25.91
N HIS A 76 44.60 18.88 26.11
CA HIS A 76 43.60 19.70 26.81
C HIS A 76 42.62 20.42 25.85
N LEU A 77 43.08 20.82 24.67
CA LEU A 77 42.19 21.38 23.64
C LEU A 77 41.80 20.32 22.60
N TYR A 78 42.80 19.62 22.07
CA TYR A 78 42.66 18.55 21.08
C TYR A 78 43.62 17.40 21.41
N SER A 79 43.14 16.17 21.45
CA SER A 79 44.05 15.02 21.62
C SER A 79 44.74 14.69 20.30
N PHE A 80 44.02 14.76 19.18
CA PHE A 80 44.56 14.66 17.83
C PHE A 80 43.98 15.77 16.95
N ARG A 81 44.85 16.55 16.32
CA ARG A 81 44.48 17.67 15.44
C ARG A 81 45.11 17.51 14.07
N ASN A 82 44.34 17.72 13.01
CA ASN A 82 44.80 17.65 11.62
C ASN A 82 44.37 18.90 10.85
N ASP A 83 45.33 19.73 10.39
CA ASP A 83 45.01 21.08 9.88
C ASP A 83 45.46 21.38 8.44
N GLN A 84 46.43 20.65 7.87
CA GLN A 84 47.18 21.22 6.72
C GLN A 84 47.42 20.30 5.52
N THR A 85 47.68 19.01 5.71
CA THR A 85 47.86 18.05 4.60
C THR A 85 47.31 16.66 4.99
N GLY A 86 47.03 15.80 4.01
CA GLY A 86 46.20 14.61 4.21
C GLY A 86 46.89 13.55 5.10
N LEU A 87 46.18 13.07 6.12
CA LEU A 87 46.51 11.80 6.76
C LEU A 87 45.79 10.70 5.99
N ALA A 88 46.51 9.75 5.41
CA ALA A 88 45.84 8.66 4.73
C ALA A 88 45.09 7.76 5.74
N THR A 89 45.70 7.34 6.85
CA THR A 89 44.96 6.48 7.81
C THR A 89 45.29 6.78 9.26
N LEU A 90 44.29 6.94 10.11
CA LEU A 90 44.39 6.88 11.57
C LEU A 90 43.77 5.57 12.06
N VAL A 91 44.54 4.70 12.69
CA VAL A 91 44.07 3.45 13.33
C VAL A 91 44.20 3.60 14.84
N ASN A 92 43.08 3.52 15.56
CA ASN A 92 43.06 3.56 17.02
C ASN A 92 42.62 2.22 17.60
N SER A 93 43.47 1.62 18.44
CA SER A 93 43.13 0.45 19.28
C SER A 93 43.30 0.75 20.77
N GLY A 94 43.95 1.86 21.12
CA GLY A 94 44.14 2.35 22.48
C GLY A 94 43.19 3.48 22.82
N THR A 95 43.67 4.47 23.56
CA THR A 95 42.88 5.62 24.02
C THR A 95 43.33 6.91 23.34
N ILE A 96 42.41 7.59 22.67
CA ILE A 96 42.51 8.99 22.27
C ILE A 96 41.50 9.74 23.14
N GLY A 97 41.97 10.16 24.32
CA GLY A 97 41.13 10.67 25.40
C GLY A 97 41.47 12.12 25.69
N SER A 98 40.59 12.83 26.35
CA SER A 98 40.64 14.28 26.48
C SER A 98 40.54 14.59 27.99
N ASN A 99 41.66 14.71 28.69
CA ASN A 99 41.68 14.87 30.16
C ASN A 99 41.55 16.37 30.53
N GLY A 100 40.42 16.96 30.14
CA GLY A 100 40.19 18.43 30.04
C GLY A 100 39.87 18.88 28.61
N ALA A 101 40.46 18.20 27.63
CA ALA A 101 39.93 17.89 26.30
C ALA A 101 38.56 18.38 25.83
N ILE A 102 38.40 19.59 25.27
CA ILE A 102 37.17 19.95 24.55
C ILE A 102 36.85 18.90 23.47
N ASN A 103 37.84 18.49 22.65
CA ASN A 103 37.61 17.53 21.56
C ASN A 103 38.70 16.45 21.49
N ALA A 104 38.33 15.20 21.20
CA ALA A 104 39.34 14.14 21.07
C ALA A 104 40.05 14.21 19.71
N ILE A 105 39.29 14.15 18.61
CA ILE A 105 39.82 14.31 17.26
C ILE A 105 39.22 15.56 16.62
N TYR A 106 40.07 16.41 16.04
CA TYR A 106 39.68 17.61 15.32
C TYR A 106 40.32 17.64 13.92
N ASN A 107 39.49 17.83 12.90
CA ASN A 107 39.92 17.97 11.51
C ASN A 107 39.44 19.29 10.93
N ASN A 108 40.32 20.08 10.32
CA ASN A 108 39.95 21.33 9.68
C ASN A 108 40.80 21.68 8.45
N THR A 109 40.36 22.68 7.69
CA THR A 109 41.09 23.23 6.53
C THR A 109 41.64 24.64 6.76
N ASN A 110 41.71 25.14 8.00
CA ASN A 110 42.23 26.48 8.23
C ASN A 110 43.62 26.43 8.89
N PRO A 111 44.72 26.70 8.14
CA PRO A 111 44.78 27.27 6.78
C PRO A 111 44.97 26.28 5.60
N GLY A 112 44.89 24.94 5.77
CA GLY A 112 45.19 23.96 4.71
C GLY A 112 44.03 23.08 4.20
N THR A 113 44.20 21.77 3.99
CA THR A 113 43.16 20.86 3.46
C THR A 113 43.03 19.59 4.31
N GLY A 114 42.74 19.72 5.61
CA GLY A 114 42.62 18.58 6.52
C GLY A 114 41.71 17.48 5.96
N ARG A 115 42.34 16.39 5.53
CA ARG A 115 41.69 15.20 4.99
C ARG A 115 42.19 13.97 5.72
N PHE A 116 41.27 13.17 6.23
CA PHE A 116 41.51 11.78 6.58
C PHE A 116 40.98 10.92 5.43
N ILE A 117 41.81 10.07 4.83
CA ILE A 117 41.26 9.04 3.92
C ILE A 117 40.51 8.00 4.77
N SER A 118 41.06 7.59 5.91
CA SER A 118 40.35 6.73 6.85
C SER A 118 40.68 7.01 8.31
N LEU A 119 39.66 7.07 9.15
CA LEU A 119 39.75 6.90 10.60
C LEU A 119 39.12 5.55 10.96
N THR A 120 39.91 4.63 11.50
CA THR A 120 39.44 3.33 12.01
C THR A 120 39.64 3.26 13.51
N ASN A 121 38.55 3.24 14.28
CA ASN A 121 38.56 2.94 15.70
C ASN A 121 38.25 1.44 15.90
N ASN A 122 39.28 0.64 16.17
CA ASN A 122 39.16 -0.79 16.35
C ASN A 122 38.35 -1.16 17.59
N THR A 123 37.91 -2.42 17.66
CA THR A 123 37.32 -2.98 18.87
C THR A 123 38.24 -2.78 20.08
N GLY A 124 37.69 -2.24 21.17
CA GLY A 124 38.45 -1.85 22.37
C GLY A 124 39.09 -0.47 22.30
N GLY A 125 39.17 0.15 21.12
CA GLY A 125 39.64 1.52 20.95
C GLY A 125 38.64 2.54 21.52
N ILE A 126 39.16 3.52 22.24
CA ILE A 126 38.39 4.59 22.87
C ILE A 126 38.79 5.92 22.24
N ILE A 127 37.81 6.68 21.75
CA ILE A 127 37.93 8.08 21.36
C ILE A 127 36.94 8.85 22.24
N SER A 128 37.42 9.70 23.15
CA SER A 128 36.55 10.35 24.14
C SER A 128 36.90 11.83 24.29
N GLY A 129 35.97 12.71 23.95
CA GLY A 129 36.03 14.17 24.08
C GLY A 129 35.08 14.70 25.16
N THR A 130 35.33 15.85 25.79
CA THR A 130 34.37 16.44 26.74
C THR A 130 33.19 17.12 26.03
N ASP A 131 33.41 17.73 24.86
CA ASP A 131 32.33 18.23 23.99
C ASP A 131 32.09 17.27 22.83
N TYR A 132 33.15 16.98 22.06
CA TYR A 132 33.06 16.16 20.85
C TYR A 132 34.07 15.02 20.80
N GLY A 133 33.61 13.80 20.52
CA GLY A 133 34.52 12.67 20.24
C GLY A 133 35.29 12.91 18.94
N VAL A 134 34.58 13.15 17.85
CA VAL A 134 35.18 13.56 16.57
C VAL A 134 34.50 14.83 16.08
N TRP A 135 35.30 15.85 15.76
CA TRP A 135 34.84 17.10 15.19
C TRP A 135 35.47 17.34 13.82
N ASN A 136 34.64 17.34 12.78
CA ASN A 136 35.02 17.73 11.43
C ASN A 136 34.47 19.11 11.12
N ASP A 137 35.34 20.00 10.67
CA ASP A 137 35.08 21.42 10.74
C ASP A 137 35.70 22.17 9.57
N ILE A 138 35.15 23.33 9.21
CA ILE A 138 35.66 24.25 8.19
C ILE A 138 36.13 23.45 6.96
N SER A 139 35.21 22.87 6.18
CA SER A 139 35.52 22.08 4.97
C SER A 139 36.45 20.87 5.16
N GLY A 140 36.73 20.43 6.39
CA GLY A 140 37.48 19.21 6.66
C GLY A 140 36.82 18.00 6.01
N THR A 141 37.60 17.04 5.54
CA THR A 141 37.07 15.82 4.90
C THR A 141 37.51 14.56 5.64
N PHE A 142 36.57 13.68 5.92
CA PHE A 142 36.83 12.27 6.18
C PHE A 142 36.24 11.48 5.01
N ASP A 143 37.05 10.70 4.31
CA ASP A 143 36.49 9.77 3.32
C ASP A 143 35.74 8.65 4.07
N ASP A 144 36.45 7.92 4.95
CA ASP A 144 35.83 6.89 5.77
C ASP A 144 36.08 7.11 7.27
N LEU A 145 35.02 7.06 8.07
CA LEU A 145 35.10 6.85 9.51
C LEU A 145 34.48 5.48 9.82
N VAL A 146 35.29 4.57 10.34
CA VAL A 146 34.89 3.22 10.76
C VAL A 146 35.04 3.10 12.28
N ASN A 147 33.93 2.95 12.99
CA ASN A 147 33.91 2.76 14.43
C ASN A 147 33.47 1.35 14.81
N ASN A 148 34.42 0.56 15.31
CA ASN A 148 34.20 -0.75 15.93
C ASN A 148 34.43 -0.72 17.46
N GLY A 149 34.93 0.40 17.98
CA GLY A 149 35.17 0.68 19.41
C GLY A 149 34.15 1.67 19.98
N SER A 150 34.61 2.58 20.84
CA SER A 150 33.79 3.66 21.42
C SER A 150 34.23 5.03 20.90
N ILE A 151 33.28 5.83 20.42
CA ILE A 151 33.42 7.27 20.20
C ILE A 151 32.43 7.97 21.12
N THR A 152 32.92 8.81 22.03
CA THR A 152 32.10 9.50 23.01
C THR A 152 32.42 10.99 23.05
N GLY A 153 31.40 11.83 22.98
CA GLY A 153 31.51 13.26 23.33
C GLY A 153 30.66 13.54 24.54
N SER A 154 31.24 13.85 25.69
CA SER A 154 30.50 13.88 26.95
C SER A 154 29.32 14.85 26.91
N SER A 155 29.48 16.11 26.52
CA SER A 155 28.46 17.15 26.71
C SER A 155 27.63 17.49 25.46
N LYS A 156 28.18 17.35 24.24
CA LYS A 156 27.54 17.87 23.01
C LYS A 156 27.29 16.82 21.94
N ALA A 157 28.32 16.21 21.37
CA ALA A 157 28.08 15.15 20.39
C ALA A 157 29.17 14.10 20.27
N GLY A 158 28.82 12.85 19.97
CA GLY A 158 29.80 11.81 19.65
C GLY A 158 30.61 12.19 18.41
N ILE A 159 29.90 12.55 17.33
CA ILE A 159 30.46 13.09 16.10
C ILE A 159 29.77 14.41 15.76
N TRP A 160 30.55 15.46 15.46
CA TRP A 160 30.04 16.72 14.96
C TRP A 160 30.65 17.07 13.60
N ASN A 161 29.80 17.30 12.61
CA ASN A 161 30.17 17.83 11.31
C ASN A 161 29.67 19.27 11.17
N ALA A 162 30.59 20.21 10.96
CA ALA A 162 30.32 21.64 11.00
C ALA A 162 30.93 22.39 9.81
N ARG A 163 30.33 23.55 9.47
CA ARG A 163 30.90 24.55 8.56
C ARG A 163 31.44 23.97 7.26
N ALA A 164 30.56 23.37 6.45
CA ALA A 164 30.88 22.69 5.20
C ALA A 164 31.80 21.46 5.30
N GLY A 165 31.99 20.91 6.51
CA GLY A 165 32.68 19.63 6.68
C GLY A 165 31.99 18.49 5.91
N ILE A 166 32.80 17.55 5.43
CA ILE A 166 32.36 16.38 4.68
C ILE A 166 32.78 15.10 5.39
N PHE A 167 31.82 14.23 5.66
CA PHE A 167 32.05 12.80 5.86
C PHE A 167 31.51 12.05 4.64
N ASN A 168 32.34 11.34 3.89
CA ASN A 168 31.84 10.50 2.79
C ASN A 168 31.15 9.23 3.34
N SER A 169 31.72 8.62 4.39
CA SER A 169 31.07 7.54 5.12
C SER A 169 31.34 7.57 6.62
N VAL A 170 30.29 7.31 7.39
CA VAL A 170 30.35 6.95 8.81
C VAL A 170 29.78 5.56 8.96
N THR A 171 30.62 4.57 9.25
CA THR A 171 30.25 3.18 9.48
C THR A 171 30.48 2.83 10.94
N ASN A 172 29.42 2.40 11.63
CA ASN A 172 29.45 2.09 13.06
C ASN A 172 29.02 0.65 13.33
N SER A 173 29.91 -0.18 13.87
CA SER A 173 29.60 -1.48 14.48
C SER A 173 29.86 -1.48 16.00
N GLY A 174 30.50 -0.44 16.52
CA GLY A 174 30.72 -0.18 17.93
C GLY A 174 29.70 0.82 18.50
N THR A 175 30.16 1.71 19.38
CA THR A 175 29.31 2.69 20.08
C THR A 175 29.70 4.12 19.72
N ILE A 176 28.74 4.94 19.31
CA ILE A 176 28.86 6.40 19.17
C ILE A 176 27.87 7.04 20.14
N THR A 177 28.37 7.72 21.18
CA THR A 177 27.52 8.23 22.28
C THR A 177 27.82 9.66 22.74
N SER A 178 26.83 10.28 23.37
CA SER A 178 26.97 11.60 24.03
C SER A 178 25.85 11.88 25.04
N ASP A 179 26.08 12.78 26.00
CA ASP A 179 25.00 13.31 26.85
C ASP A 179 24.07 14.26 26.10
N SER A 180 24.27 14.55 24.82
CA SER A 180 23.30 15.30 24.00
C SER A 180 23.00 14.60 22.67
N ILE A 181 23.92 14.59 21.70
CA ILE A 181 23.63 14.08 20.35
C ILE A 181 24.62 12.98 19.93
N GLY A 182 24.17 11.83 19.43
CA GLY A 182 25.10 10.82 18.90
C GLY A 182 25.90 11.36 17.72
N ILE A 183 25.21 11.79 16.65
CA ILE A 183 25.79 12.42 15.46
C ILE A 183 25.06 13.74 15.15
N LEU A 184 25.79 14.85 15.11
CA LEU A 184 25.29 16.17 14.73
C LEU A 184 25.87 16.58 13.38
N ASN A 185 25.00 16.79 12.38
CA ASN A 185 25.37 17.43 11.12
C ASN A 185 24.80 18.85 11.10
N SER A 186 25.65 19.86 11.19
CA SER A 186 25.21 21.26 11.19
C SER A 186 24.86 21.77 9.78
N VAL A 187 24.36 23.00 9.71
CA VAL A 187 24.09 23.71 8.46
C VAL A 187 25.32 23.67 7.56
N ASP A 188 25.09 23.44 6.26
CA ASP A 188 26.09 23.24 5.20
C ASP A 188 26.97 21.99 5.35
N GLY A 189 26.88 21.26 6.45
CA GLY A 189 27.58 19.99 6.64
C GLY A 189 27.00 18.89 5.74
N ILE A 190 27.88 18.06 5.20
CA ILE A 190 27.53 16.89 4.40
C ILE A 190 28.01 15.62 5.09
N VAL A 191 27.09 14.69 5.39
CA VAL A 191 27.44 13.31 5.73
C VAL A 191 26.81 12.41 4.68
N ASN A 192 27.58 12.01 3.67
CA ASN A 192 27.05 11.32 2.48
C ASN A 192 26.39 9.97 2.84
N SER A 193 26.92 9.27 3.83
CA SER A 193 26.32 8.05 4.36
C SER A 193 26.59 7.85 5.84
N ILE A 194 25.56 7.42 6.58
CA ILE A 194 25.66 6.84 7.91
C ILE A 194 25.18 5.40 7.82
N THR A 195 26.03 4.44 8.19
CA THR A 195 25.69 3.02 8.26
C THR A 195 25.92 2.52 9.67
N ASN A 196 24.83 2.27 10.40
CA ASN A 196 24.87 1.60 11.69
C ASN A 196 24.67 0.10 11.47
N GLN A 197 25.73 -0.68 11.65
CA GLN A 197 25.78 -2.11 11.41
C GLN A 197 25.20 -2.91 12.58
N ASN A 198 25.15 -4.24 12.42
CA ASN A 198 24.78 -5.15 13.49
C ASN A 198 25.65 -4.93 14.74
N GLY A 199 25.02 -4.75 15.91
CA GLY A 199 25.70 -4.44 17.17
C GLY A 199 26.08 -2.96 17.34
N GLY A 200 25.97 -2.16 16.28
CA GLY A 200 26.24 -0.74 16.30
C GLY A 200 25.21 0.04 17.13
N ILE A 201 25.68 0.91 18.01
CA ILE A 201 24.87 1.83 18.80
C ILE A 201 25.23 3.26 18.43
N ILE A 202 24.25 4.03 17.97
CA ILE A 202 24.32 5.49 17.86
C ILE A 202 23.30 6.09 18.82
N SER A 203 23.75 6.72 19.90
CA SER A 203 22.84 7.20 20.94
C SER A 203 23.29 8.50 21.59
N GLY A 204 22.44 9.52 21.59
CA GLY A 204 22.60 10.69 22.45
C GLY A 204 21.54 10.72 23.54
N SER A 205 21.81 11.33 24.70
CA SER A 205 20.76 11.46 25.73
C SER A 205 19.55 12.25 25.20
N ASN A 206 19.77 13.23 24.31
CA ASN A 206 18.72 14.00 23.66
C ASN A 206 18.33 13.39 22.30
N LEU A 207 19.27 13.28 21.36
CA LEU A 207 19.04 12.78 20.00
C LEU A 207 20.07 11.75 19.56
N GLY A 208 19.65 10.72 18.82
CA GLY A 208 20.61 9.80 18.16
C GLY A 208 21.36 10.50 17.03
N ILE A 209 20.62 11.04 16.06
CA ILE A 209 21.12 11.78 14.91
C ILE A 209 20.33 13.09 14.77
N SER A 210 21.03 14.22 14.67
CA SER A 210 20.44 15.51 14.33
C SER A 210 21.03 16.03 13.02
N ASN A 211 20.17 16.12 11.99
CA ASN A 211 20.54 16.70 10.70
C ASN A 211 19.98 18.11 10.56
N ASN A 212 20.91 19.06 10.37
CA ASN A 212 20.64 20.44 10.01
C ASN A 212 21.24 20.80 8.63
N GLY A 213 21.93 19.86 7.98
CA GLY A 213 22.57 20.01 6.67
C GLY A 213 22.04 18.97 5.68
N ASN A 214 22.93 18.27 4.99
CA ASN A 214 22.58 17.21 4.05
C ASN A 214 23.09 15.83 4.49
N ILE A 215 22.19 14.87 4.63
CA ILE A 215 22.53 13.44 4.83
C ILE A 215 21.79 12.61 3.78
N PRO A 216 22.39 12.34 2.62
CA PRO A 216 21.78 11.53 1.58
C PRO A 216 21.26 10.18 2.10
N ASN A 217 22.05 9.42 2.85
CA ASN A 217 21.64 8.07 3.28
C ASN A 217 21.90 7.81 4.76
N ILE A 218 20.85 7.38 5.46
CA ILE A 218 20.96 6.75 6.79
C ILE A 218 20.54 5.28 6.63
N THR A 219 21.43 4.36 6.98
CA THR A 219 21.17 2.92 6.98
C THR A 219 21.35 2.38 8.39
N ASN A 220 20.30 1.83 8.98
CA ASN A 220 20.34 1.10 10.24
C ASN A 220 20.08 -0.37 9.96
N GLN A 221 21.14 -1.18 9.97
CA GLN A 221 21.08 -2.60 9.65
C GLN A 221 20.45 -3.41 10.79
N PHE A 222 20.06 -4.65 10.49
CA PHE A 222 19.56 -5.58 11.49
C PHE A 222 20.54 -5.73 12.66
N GLY A 223 20.02 -5.56 13.89
CA GLY A 223 20.82 -5.54 15.12
C GLY A 223 21.48 -4.19 15.46
N GLY A 224 21.38 -3.18 14.59
CA GLY A 224 21.80 -1.82 14.87
C GLY A 224 20.74 -1.03 15.66
N LEU A 225 21.18 -0.19 16.60
CA LEU A 225 20.35 0.73 17.38
C LEU A 225 20.71 2.19 17.10
N ILE A 226 19.71 2.99 16.70
CA ILE A 226 19.76 4.46 16.73
C ILE A 226 18.75 4.93 17.77
N SER A 227 19.18 5.68 18.79
CA SER A 227 18.33 6.04 19.94
C SER A 227 18.59 7.44 20.48
N GLY A 228 17.56 8.04 21.09
CA GLY A 228 17.69 9.22 21.94
C GLY A 228 16.43 9.46 22.78
N SER A 229 16.53 10.20 23.89
CA SER A 229 15.36 10.42 24.76
C SER A 229 14.28 11.23 24.04
N ASN A 230 14.63 12.36 23.41
CA ASN A 230 13.67 13.23 22.73
C ASN A 230 13.50 12.90 21.25
N GLY A 231 14.34 12.03 20.70
CA GLY A 231 14.12 11.42 19.40
C GLY A 231 15.33 10.65 18.90
N ALA A 232 15.12 9.69 18.00
CA ALA A 232 16.26 8.95 17.43
C ALA A 232 16.86 9.70 16.23
N ILE A 233 16.03 10.11 15.26
CA ILE A 233 16.49 10.89 14.09
C ILE A 233 15.68 12.17 13.99
N LYS A 234 16.36 13.32 13.93
CA LYS A 234 15.76 14.63 13.71
C LYS A 234 16.28 15.27 12.43
N ASN A 235 15.38 15.60 11.50
CA ASN A 235 15.68 16.37 10.29
C ASN A 235 15.06 17.77 10.41
N THR A 236 15.88 18.80 10.56
CA THR A 236 15.42 20.16 10.86
C THR A 236 14.98 20.92 9.62
N LEU A 237 14.40 22.12 9.82
CA LEU A 237 13.91 22.95 8.73
C LEU A 237 15.05 23.32 7.78
N GLY A 238 14.81 23.22 6.47
CA GLY A 238 15.81 23.49 5.43
C GLY A 238 16.85 22.38 5.22
N SER A 239 16.91 21.38 6.10
CA SER A 239 17.82 20.24 5.95
C SER A 239 17.22 19.16 5.04
N THR A 240 18.10 18.33 4.46
CA THR A 240 17.71 17.25 3.55
C THR A 240 18.27 15.91 4.03
N ILE A 241 17.39 14.92 4.08
CA ILE A 241 17.76 13.51 4.01
C ILE A 241 17.24 12.98 2.68
N THR A 242 18.00 12.17 1.95
CA THR A 242 17.43 11.51 0.76
C THR A 242 16.70 10.24 1.16
N ASN A 243 17.39 9.30 1.80
CA ASN A 243 16.86 7.99 2.17
C ASN A 243 17.14 7.64 3.63
N ILE A 244 16.16 6.96 4.25
CA ILE A 244 16.34 6.25 5.52
C ILE A 244 16.00 4.78 5.27
N SER A 245 16.95 3.88 5.47
CA SER A 245 16.73 2.44 5.39
C SER A 245 16.92 1.81 6.77
N ASN A 246 15.86 1.24 7.32
CA ASN A 246 15.84 0.64 8.64
C ASN A 246 15.50 -0.86 8.56
N SER A 247 16.40 -1.68 9.09
CA SER A 247 16.17 -3.11 9.38
C SER A 247 16.57 -3.48 10.81
N GLY A 248 17.12 -2.52 11.58
CA GLY A 248 17.33 -2.61 13.03
C GLY A 248 16.30 -1.79 13.81
N THR A 249 16.69 -1.20 14.93
CA THR A 249 15.82 -0.41 15.80
C THR A 249 16.15 1.09 15.74
N ILE A 250 15.14 1.92 15.47
CA ILE A 250 15.16 3.39 15.64
C ILE A 250 14.21 3.73 16.80
N ASN A 251 14.73 4.29 17.89
CA ASN A 251 13.99 4.45 19.15
C ASN A 251 14.08 5.86 19.76
N GLY A 252 13.03 6.67 19.60
CA GLY A 252 12.85 7.92 20.33
C GLY A 252 12.14 7.66 21.65
N GLN A 253 12.87 7.41 22.73
CA GLN A 253 12.32 6.80 23.95
C GLN A 253 11.10 7.56 24.51
N ASN A 254 11.25 8.86 24.77
CA ASN A 254 10.20 9.78 25.24
C ASN A 254 9.72 10.75 24.15
N GLY A 255 10.39 10.77 22.99
CA GLY A 255 10.06 11.62 21.85
C GLY A 255 9.76 10.81 20.59
N ASP A 256 10.25 11.26 19.44
CA ASP A 256 9.87 10.65 18.16
C ASP A 256 10.94 9.70 17.62
N GLY A 257 10.54 8.55 17.09
CA GLY A 257 11.49 7.69 16.37
C GLY A 257 12.16 8.44 15.22
N ILE A 258 11.35 9.07 14.37
CA ILE A 258 11.82 10.01 13.33
C ILE A 258 11.00 11.29 13.42
N TYR A 259 11.65 12.42 13.66
CA TYR A 259 11.07 13.75 13.57
C TYR A 259 11.56 14.45 12.30
N ASN A 260 10.64 14.88 11.44
CA ASN A 260 10.95 15.59 10.21
C ASN A 260 10.18 16.92 10.12
N ILE A 261 10.91 18.03 10.04
CA ILE A 261 10.38 19.34 9.62
C ILE A 261 11.13 19.87 8.37
N GLY A 262 12.15 19.14 7.91
CA GLY A 262 12.85 19.38 6.65
C GLY A 262 12.32 18.51 5.50
N ASN A 263 13.21 18.17 4.57
CA ASN A 263 12.87 17.35 3.40
C ASN A 263 13.46 15.94 3.51
N ILE A 264 12.61 14.94 3.32
CA ILE A 264 13.01 13.56 3.03
C ILE A 264 12.61 13.27 1.58
N THR A 265 13.55 13.48 0.66
CA THR A 265 13.27 13.60 -0.79
C THR A 265 13.17 12.26 -1.52
N GLY A 266 13.82 11.22 -1.01
CA GLY A 266 13.76 9.87 -1.53
C GLY A 266 12.70 9.04 -0.80
N ILE A 267 13.14 7.98 -0.11
CA ILE A 267 12.24 7.03 0.56
C ILE A 267 12.69 6.73 2.00
N ILE A 268 11.72 6.62 2.91
CA ILE A 268 11.91 5.90 4.17
C ILE A 268 11.46 4.46 3.96
N THR A 269 12.36 3.50 4.17
CA THR A 269 12.10 2.07 4.10
C THR A 269 12.29 1.46 5.49
N ASN A 270 11.22 0.94 6.09
CA ASN A 270 11.29 0.11 7.29
C ASN A 270 11.08 -1.36 6.90
N ALA A 271 12.16 -2.13 6.75
CA ALA A 271 12.14 -3.52 6.30
C ALA A 271 11.47 -4.47 7.30
N ASN A 272 11.23 -5.74 6.95
CA ASN A 272 10.50 -6.73 7.78
C ASN A 272 10.95 -6.81 9.25
N ASN A 273 12.25 -6.69 9.53
CA ASN A 273 12.81 -6.74 10.89
C ASN A 273 13.04 -5.34 11.50
N GLY A 274 12.76 -4.29 10.73
CA GLY A 274 12.90 -2.91 11.16
C GLY A 274 11.84 -2.53 12.18
N GLU A 275 12.29 -1.92 13.26
CA GLU A 275 11.45 -1.33 14.30
C GLU A 275 11.68 0.17 14.34
N ILE A 276 10.61 0.96 14.23
CA ILE A 276 10.61 2.39 14.50
C ILE A 276 9.65 2.64 15.67
N LYS A 277 10.15 3.26 16.74
CA LYS A 277 9.34 3.49 17.94
C LYS A 277 9.63 4.80 18.66
N GLY A 278 8.62 5.23 19.42
CA GLY A 278 8.71 6.36 20.36
C GLY A 278 7.35 6.78 20.93
N THR A 279 7.27 7.98 21.49
CA THR A 279 5.99 8.66 21.78
C THR A 279 5.18 8.79 20.50
N ASN A 280 5.83 9.25 19.42
CA ASN A 280 5.37 8.99 18.07
C ASN A 280 6.40 8.15 17.33
N GLY A 281 5.96 7.23 16.48
CA GLY A 281 6.89 6.45 15.66
C GLY A 281 7.58 7.36 14.66
N ILE A 282 6.75 8.09 13.89
CA ILE A 282 7.19 9.10 12.94
C ILE A 282 6.34 10.34 13.12
N PHE A 283 6.99 11.49 13.25
CA PHE A 283 6.37 12.80 13.24
C PHE A 283 6.89 13.62 12.06
N ASN A 284 6.03 13.83 11.05
CA ASN A 284 6.26 14.78 9.96
C ASN A 284 5.54 16.10 10.30
N ASP A 285 6.30 17.06 10.81
CA ASP A 285 5.79 18.34 11.30
C ASP A 285 5.42 19.31 10.17
N ALA A 286 4.78 20.43 10.53
CA ALA A 286 4.41 21.48 9.60
C ALA A 286 5.65 22.06 8.89
N GLY A 287 5.68 21.97 7.56
CA GLY A 287 6.86 22.30 6.73
C GLY A 287 7.71 21.09 6.36
N GLY A 288 7.52 19.96 7.04
CA GLY A 288 8.11 18.68 6.70
C GLY A 288 7.52 18.08 5.42
N SER A 289 8.38 17.56 4.56
CA SER A 289 7.99 16.79 3.38
C SER A 289 8.66 15.42 3.39
N ILE A 290 7.86 14.37 3.21
CA ILE A 290 8.33 13.01 2.98
C ILE A 290 7.81 12.59 1.61
N ASN A 291 8.72 12.29 0.68
CA ASN A 291 8.33 11.98 -0.68
C ASN A 291 7.67 10.59 -0.77
N ASN A 292 8.41 9.53 -0.43
CA ASN A 292 7.94 8.14 -0.43
C ASN A 292 8.11 7.48 0.93
N PHE A 293 7.22 6.53 1.22
CA PHE A 293 7.29 5.72 2.44
C PHE A 293 6.94 4.26 2.20
N GLN A 294 7.74 3.35 2.74
CA GLN A 294 7.52 1.91 2.68
C GLN A 294 7.73 1.28 4.05
N ASN A 295 6.67 0.75 4.65
CA ASN A 295 6.73 -0.05 5.87
C ASN A 295 6.44 -1.52 5.59
N ASN A 296 7.41 -2.36 5.89
CA ASN A 296 7.33 -3.81 5.88
C ASN A 296 7.53 -4.39 7.29
N GLY A 297 8.13 -3.63 8.20
CA GLY A 297 8.35 -4.00 9.59
C GLY A 297 7.32 -3.42 10.55
N ASN A 298 7.77 -3.07 11.75
CA ASN A 298 6.94 -2.55 12.83
C ASN A 298 7.19 -1.06 13.07
N ILE A 299 6.10 -0.29 13.13
CA ILE A 299 6.10 1.09 13.63
C ILE A 299 5.17 1.11 14.83
N THR A 300 5.74 1.28 16.02
CA THR A 300 5.00 1.21 17.28
C THR A 300 5.16 2.49 18.09
N ALA A 301 4.08 3.02 18.64
CA ALA A 301 4.16 4.24 19.45
C ALA A 301 3.26 4.20 20.68
N SER A 302 3.60 4.95 21.72
CA SER A 302 2.71 5.12 22.88
C SER A 302 1.55 6.07 22.58
N ASN A 303 1.71 7.03 21.66
CA ASN A 303 0.68 7.97 21.23
C ASN A 303 0.27 7.75 19.75
N LYS A 304 0.99 8.35 18.78
CA LYS A 304 0.63 8.25 17.36
C LYS A 304 1.72 7.51 16.60
N ALA A 305 1.42 6.38 15.98
CA ALA A 305 2.47 5.65 15.25
C ALA A 305 2.99 6.49 14.08
N ILE A 306 2.07 7.13 13.34
CA ILE A 306 2.37 8.17 12.37
C ILE A 306 1.62 9.45 12.74
N TYR A 307 2.33 10.55 12.91
CA TYR A 307 1.77 11.89 13.10
C TYR A 307 2.19 12.79 11.94
N ASN A 308 1.21 13.29 11.18
CA ASN A 308 1.45 14.15 10.02
C ASN A 308 0.78 15.51 10.19
N LEU A 309 1.57 16.58 10.16
CA LEU A 309 1.17 17.96 9.89
C LEU A 309 1.73 18.47 8.55
N GLY A 310 2.76 17.82 8.02
CA GLY A 310 3.39 18.15 6.75
C GLY A 310 2.78 17.41 5.55
N THR A 311 3.61 17.16 4.54
CA THR A 311 3.21 16.49 3.29
C THR A 311 3.83 15.10 3.16
N PHE A 312 3.00 14.11 2.82
CA PHE A 312 3.42 12.86 2.17
C PHE A 312 3.10 12.96 0.68
N ALA A 313 4.11 13.25 -0.13
CA ALA A 313 3.92 13.77 -1.48
C ALA A 313 3.39 12.72 -2.47
N THR A 314 3.77 11.45 -2.31
CA THR A 314 3.40 10.39 -3.25
C THR A 314 2.66 9.25 -2.56
N THR A 315 3.34 8.17 -2.20
CA THR A 315 2.70 6.98 -1.67
C THR A 315 3.30 6.57 -0.33
N PHE A 316 2.41 6.32 0.62
CA PHE A 316 2.68 5.62 1.87
C PHE A 316 2.22 4.17 1.73
N ASN A 317 3.18 3.27 1.52
CA ASN A 317 2.94 1.84 1.40
C ASN A 317 3.14 1.15 2.74
N ASN A 318 2.10 0.47 3.26
CA ASN A 318 2.20 -0.35 4.47
C ASN A 318 1.92 -1.82 4.14
N THR A 319 2.89 -2.69 4.32
CA THR A 319 2.75 -4.16 4.32
C THR A 319 3.04 -4.78 5.69
N GLY A 320 3.69 -4.02 6.58
CA GLY A 320 3.98 -4.40 7.96
C GLY A 320 2.89 -3.97 8.96
N THR A 321 3.29 -3.65 10.19
CA THR A 321 2.39 -3.20 11.25
C THR A 321 2.67 -1.75 11.63
N ILE A 322 1.60 -0.96 11.76
CA ILE A 322 1.58 0.39 12.30
C ILE A 322 0.64 0.40 13.49
N GLN A 323 1.13 0.71 14.68
CA GLN A 323 0.35 0.59 15.91
C GLN A 323 0.68 1.68 16.92
N GLY A 324 -0.34 2.40 17.38
CA GLY A 324 -0.23 3.37 18.48
C GLY A 324 -1.53 3.48 19.26
N ALA A 325 -1.63 4.43 20.20
CA ALA A 325 -2.94 4.85 20.72
C ALA A 325 -3.84 5.25 19.54
N GLN A 326 -3.26 5.97 18.58
CA GLN A 326 -3.78 6.14 17.22
C GLN A 326 -2.75 5.60 16.22
N GLY A 327 -3.22 4.91 15.18
CA GLY A 327 -2.32 4.34 14.16
C GLY A 327 -1.73 5.43 13.28
N PHE A 328 -2.59 6.11 12.53
CA PHE A 328 -2.22 7.19 11.62
C PHE A 328 -3.03 8.45 11.98
N TYR A 329 -2.36 9.56 12.25
CA TYR A 329 -2.99 10.82 12.62
C TYR A 329 -2.53 11.94 11.68
N ASN A 330 -3.39 12.29 10.72
CA ASN A 330 -3.22 13.40 9.79
C ASN A 330 -3.95 14.63 10.32
N PHE A 331 -3.25 15.74 10.53
CA PHE A 331 -3.76 16.89 11.29
C PHE A 331 -3.34 18.25 10.72
N GLY A 332 -4.19 19.26 10.93
CA GLY A 332 -3.80 20.67 10.88
C GLY A 332 -3.27 21.16 9.55
N GLY A 333 -3.81 20.66 8.43
CA GLY A 333 -3.34 20.96 7.07
C GLY A 333 -2.44 19.88 6.48
N GLY A 334 -2.20 18.79 7.21
CA GLY A 334 -1.47 17.64 6.70
C GLY A 334 -2.07 17.13 5.38
N SER A 335 -1.20 16.87 4.41
CA SER A 335 -1.59 16.40 3.08
C SER A 335 -0.94 15.06 2.79
N ILE A 336 -1.76 14.09 2.39
CA ILE A 336 -1.29 12.77 2.00
C ILE A 336 -1.86 12.47 0.63
N ASN A 337 -1.00 12.20 -0.34
CA ASN A 337 -1.49 11.83 -1.65
C ASN A 337 -2.08 10.40 -1.62
N THR A 338 -1.30 9.37 -1.31
CA THR A 338 -1.84 7.99 -1.26
C THR A 338 -1.40 7.24 0.00
N ILE A 339 -2.36 6.58 0.66
CA ILE A 339 -2.13 5.52 1.64
C ILE A 339 -2.54 4.19 1.00
N ALA A 340 -1.57 3.30 0.78
CA ALA A 340 -1.79 1.96 0.29
C ALA A 340 -1.49 0.96 1.40
N ASN A 341 -2.54 0.44 2.03
CA ASN A 341 -2.43 -0.44 3.18
C ASN A 341 -2.68 -1.91 2.83
N ASN A 342 -1.62 -2.70 2.80
CA ASN A 342 -1.61 -4.14 2.65
C ASN A 342 -1.23 -4.90 3.94
N GLY A 343 -0.88 -4.16 4.99
CA GLY A 343 -0.58 -4.65 6.34
C GLY A 343 -1.56 -4.13 7.39
N ASN A 344 -1.13 -4.04 8.64
CA ASN A 344 -2.00 -3.63 9.76
C ASN A 344 -1.82 -2.15 10.10
N ILE A 345 -2.93 -1.43 10.25
CA ILE A 345 -2.96 -0.11 10.89
C ILE A 345 -3.90 -0.21 12.10
N ILE A 346 -3.36 0.01 13.30
CA ILE A 346 -4.03 -0.27 14.56
C ILE A 346 -4.03 0.97 15.46
N GLY A 347 -5.22 1.42 15.86
CA GLY A 347 -5.44 2.36 16.96
C GLY A 347 -5.88 1.60 18.21
N ASN A 348 -5.04 1.54 19.24
CA ASN A 348 -5.32 0.76 20.44
C ASN A 348 -6.44 1.37 21.31
N SER A 349 -6.45 2.69 21.46
CA SER A 349 -7.43 3.43 22.26
C SER A 349 -8.17 4.52 21.48
N GLY A 350 -7.70 4.84 20.26
CA GLY A 350 -8.31 5.79 19.34
C GLY A 350 -8.57 5.19 17.96
N ALA A 351 -8.80 6.08 16.99
CA ALA A 351 -9.02 5.64 15.62
C ALA A 351 -7.76 5.04 14.99
N ALA A 352 -7.93 4.07 14.08
CA ALA A 352 -6.82 3.53 13.32
C ALA A 352 -6.23 4.60 12.39
N ILE A 353 -7.10 5.34 11.70
CA ILE A 353 -6.74 6.51 10.90
C ILE A 353 -7.62 7.69 11.32
N SER A 354 -7.00 8.81 11.67
CA SER A 354 -7.68 10.09 11.92
C SER A 354 -7.24 11.10 10.87
N ASN A 355 -8.20 11.66 10.13
CA ASN A 355 -8.00 12.76 9.21
C ASN A 355 -8.73 13.98 9.79
N ILE A 356 -7.98 14.96 10.30
CA ILE A 356 -8.52 16.08 11.06
C ILE A 356 -8.01 17.41 10.50
N ASN A 357 -8.92 18.22 9.97
CA ASN A 357 -8.65 19.47 9.25
C ASN A 357 -7.54 19.28 8.19
N SER A 358 -7.62 18.17 7.45
CA SER A 358 -6.53 17.66 6.62
C SER A 358 -7.04 16.91 5.38
N ASN A 359 -6.14 16.61 4.44
CA ASN A 359 -6.49 15.98 3.17
C ASN A 359 -5.79 14.64 3.00
N ILE A 360 -6.54 13.65 2.51
CA ILE A 360 -6.04 12.39 1.97
C ILE A 360 -6.63 12.25 0.58
N ASN A 361 -5.83 12.14 -0.48
CA ASN A 361 -6.42 11.94 -1.81
C ASN A 361 -6.94 10.51 -1.91
N ASP A 362 -6.05 9.52 -1.80
CA ASP A 362 -6.40 8.11 -1.95
C ASP A 362 -6.03 7.31 -0.70
N LEU A 363 -7.00 6.59 -0.14
CA LEU A 363 -6.80 5.61 0.93
C LEU A 363 -7.35 4.26 0.47
N SER A 364 -6.47 3.26 0.39
CA SER A 364 -6.86 1.90 0.01
C SER A 364 -6.38 0.89 1.05
N SER A 365 -7.25 -0.04 1.42
CA SER A 365 -6.85 -1.29 2.09
C SER A 365 -6.93 -2.45 1.10
N SER A 366 -5.91 -3.29 1.04
CA SER A 366 -5.89 -4.51 0.22
C SER A 366 -5.11 -5.65 0.88
N GLY A 367 -5.03 -6.82 0.25
CA GLY A 367 -4.29 -7.97 0.77
C GLY A 367 -4.85 -8.50 2.10
N VAL A 368 -3.98 -8.94 3.00
CA VAL A 368 -4.34 -9.45 4.34
C VAL A 368 -4.42 -8.35 5.41
N GLY A 369 -4.19 -7.10 5.03
CA GLY A 369 -4.10 -5.98 5.94
C GLY A 369 -5.42 -5.56 6.57
N VAL A 370 -5.40 -5.20 7.85
CA VAL A 370 -6.58 -4.73 8.60
C VAL A 370 -6.38 -3.29 9.06
N ILE A 371 -7.38 -2.44 8.85
CA ILE A 371 -7.47 -1.12 9.50
C ILE A 371 -8.42 -1.26 10.69
N LYS A 372 -7.91 -1.15 11.92
CA LYS A 372 -8.68 -1.40 13.15
C LYS A 372 -8.42 -0.36 14.23
N GLY A 373 -9.46 0.20 14.82
CA GLY A 373 -9.35 0.97 16.06
C GLY A 373 -10.69 1.06 16.79
N THR A 374 -10.77 1.91 17.82
CA THR A 374 -12.09 2.21 18.43
C THR A 374 -13.06 2.72 17.38
N ILE A 375 -12.53 3.56 16.48
CA ILE A 375 -13.05 3.87 15.16
C ILE A 375 -12.04 3.32 14.12
N GLY A 376 -12.51 2.77 13.00
CA GLY A 376 -11.58 2.37 11.93
C GLY A 376 -10.93 3.61 11.28
N ILE A 377 -11.74 4.42 10.61
CA ILE A 377 -11.35 5.70 10.02
C ILE A 377 -12.26 6.81 10.54
N TYR A 378 -11.66 7.90 11.01
CA TYR A 378 -12.36 9.13 11.38
C TYR A 378 -11.96 10.27 10.43
N ASN A 379 -12.94 10.88 9.76
CA ASN A 379 -12.76 12.02 8.88
C ASN A 379 -13.53 13.23 9.44
N SER A 380 -12.85 14.25 9.96
CA SER A 380 -13.48 15.38 10.67
C SER A 380 -14.14 16.40 9.73
N SER A 381 -14.93 17.33 10.30
CA SER A 381 -15.73 18.36 9.62
C SER A 381 -15.04 19.16 8.50
N SER A 382 -13.74 19.42 8.61
CA SER A 382 -12.97 20.20 7.63
C SER A 382 -11.94 19.35 6.89
N SER A 383 -12.17 18.05 6.84
CA SER A 383 -11.27 17.08 6.23
C SER A 383 -11.84 16.50 4.95
N ASN A 384 -10.97 16.19 4.00
CA ASN A 384 -11.36 15.60 2.73
C ASN A 384 -10.66 14.25 2.54
N ILE A 385 -11.44 13.27 2.06
CA ILE A 385 -10.91 12.04 1.47
C ILE A 385 -11.46 11.94 0.04
N THR A 386 -10.62 11.96 -0.99
CA THR A 386 -11.11 11.88 -2.37
C THR A 386 -11.58 10.46 -2.71
N SER A 387 -10.77 9.46 -2.38
CA SER A 387 -11.10 8.05 -2.60
C SER A 387 -10.76 7.23 -1.38
N LEU A 388 -11.75 6.48 -0.88
CA LEU A 388 -11.58 5.48 0.16
C LEU A 388 -12.03 4.13 -0.38
N THR A 389 -11.10 3.19 -0.53
CA THR A 389 -11.38 1.84 -1.02
C THR A 389 -11.03 0.80 0.05
N ASN A 390 -12.01 0.06 0.54
CA ASN A 390 -11.81 -1.07 1.44
C ASN A 390 -11.94 -2.39 0.65
N ASN A 391 -10.83 -3.07 0.37
CA ASN A 391 -10.86 -4.38 -0.30
C ASN A 391 -10.67 -5.57 0.65
N ASN A 392 -10.39 -5.33 1.93
CA ASN A 392 -10.22 -6.41 2.93
C ASN A 392 -11.02 -6.16 4.21
N GLU A 393 -10.42 -5.67 5.29
CA GLU A 393 -11.16 -5.39 6.54
C GLU A 393 -10.89 -3.96 7.03
N LEU A 394 -11.98 -3.22 7.22
CA LEU A 394 -12.02 -1.96 7.96
C LEU A 394 -12.93 -2.14 9.17
N ARG A 395 -12.38 -1.95 10.38
CA ARG A 395 -13.06 -2.32 11.62
C ARG A 395 -13.04 -1.23 12.70
N GLY A 396 -14.22 -0.89 13.21
CA GLY A 396 -14.43 -0.20 14.48
C GLY A 396 -14.72 -1.22 15.58
N THR A 397 -13.98 -1.20 16.68
CA THR A 397 -14.14 -2.18 17.77
C THR A 397 -15.20 -1.79 18.79
N SER A 398 -15.37 -0.49 18.99
CA SER A 398 -16.26 0.07 20.02
C SER A 398 -17.19 1.14 19.46
N SER A 399 -17.05 1.46 18.17
CA SER A 399 -17.79 2.49 17.45
C SER A 399 -17.83 2.12 15.95
N TYR A 400 -17.86 3.12 15.06
CA TYR A 400 -17.99 2.93 13.62
C TYR A 400 -16.69 2.48 12.96
N ALA A 401 -16.81 1.70 11.89
CA ALA A 401 -15.68 1.40 11.03
C ALA A 401 -15.28 2.64 10.22
N LEU A 402 -16.27 3.43 9.80
CA LEU A 402 -16.08 4.74 9.19
C LEU A 402 -16.98 5.78 9.88
N LEU A 403 -16.38 6.79 10.49
CA LEU A 403 -17.07 7.99 10.97
C LEU A 403 -16.69 9.16 10.07
N ASN A 404 -17.63 9.61 9.24
CA ASN A 404 -17.47 10.76 8.37
C ASN A 404 -18.24 11.97 8.86
N GLU A 405 -17.51 13.01 9.21
CA GLU A 405 -18.02 14.36 9.47
C GLU A 405 -17.52 15.37 8.44
N GLY A 406 -16.53 15.00 7.61
CA GLY A 406 -16.00 15.80 6.50
C GLY A 406 -16.60 15.44 5.15
N ASN A 407 -15.81 15.62 4.09
CA ASN A 407 -16.18 15.22 2.74
C ASN A 407 -15.48 13.92 2.33
N ILE A 408 -16.24 12.99 1.76
CA ILE A 408 -15.70 11.84 1.04
C ILE A 408 -16.28 11.87 -0.38
N THR A 409 -15.44 11.90 -1.41
CA THR A 409 -15.98 11.84 -2.78
C THR A 409 -16.41 10.42 -3.10
N ASN A 410 -15.49 9.45 -3.03
CA ASN A 410 -15.81 8.06 -3.35
C ASN A 410 -15.49 7.14 -2.18
N PHE A 411 -16.47 6.38 -1.73
CA PHE A 411 -16.28 5.28 -0.80
C PHE A 411 -16.65 3.95 -1.48
N GLY A 412 -15.64 3.14 -1.78
CA GLY A 412 -15.80 1.78 -2.30
C GLY A 412 -15.57 0.74 -1.21
N ASN A 413 -16.58 -0.05 -0.88
CA ASN A 413 -16.47 -1.23 -0.03
C ASN A 413 -16.56 -2.50 -0.87
N PHE A 414 -15.44 -3.23 -0.99
CA PHE A 414 -15.33 -4.52 -1.67
C PHE A 414 -14.91 -5.65 -0.72
N GLY A 415 -14.53 -5.32 0.52
CA GLY A 415 -14.32 -6.26 1.61
C GLY A 415 -15.35 -6.13 2.74
N ASN A 416 -14.92 -6.42 3.97
CA ASN A 416 -15.71 -6.30 5.19
C ASN A 416 -15.56 -4.91 5.81
N LEU A 417 -16.69 -4.22 5.98
CA LEU A 417 -16.82 -3.08 6.87
C LEU A 417 -17.45 -3.57 8.18
N THR A 418 -16.69 -3.62 9.28
CA THR A 418 -17.16 -4.15 10.57
C THR A 418 -17.21 -3.02 11.59
N GLY A 419 -18.39 -2.54 11.92
CA GLY A 419 -18.59 -1.27 12.66
C GLY A 419 -19.63 -0.38 12.00
N GLY A 420 -19.96 -0.63 10.74
CA GLY A 420 -20.82 0.24 9.95
C GLY A 420 -20.19 1.60 9.65
N LEU A 421 -21.00 2.46 9.05
CA LEU A 421 -20.69 3.81 8.58
C LEU A 421 -21.63 4.80 9.24
N LYS A 422 -21.09 5.87 9.81
CA LYS A 422 -21.86 7.06 10.20
C LYS A 422 -21.42 8.24 9.35
N ASN A 423 -22.37 8.86 8.66
CA ASN A 423 -22.18 10.08 7.90
C ASN A 423 -22.96 11.24 8.55
N THR A 424 -22.30 12.36 8.81
CA THR A 424 -22.94 13.60 9.29
C THR A 424 -22.73 14.78 8.35
N ASN A 425 -21.96 14.60 7.27
CA ASN A 425 -21.71 15.63 6.27
C ASN A 425 -21.83 15.03 4.87
N ASN A 426 -20.81 15.05 4.02
CA ASN A 426 -20.99 14.73 2.60
C ASN A 426 -20.29 13.43 2.19
N ILE A 427 -21.02 12.55 1.50
CA ILE A 427 -20.46 11.47 0.70
C ILE A 427 -21.06 11.51 -0.71
N THR A 428 -20.26 11.72 -1.75
CA THR A 428 -20.78 11.77 -3.13
C THR A 428 -21.21 10.37 -3.59
N GLN A 429 -20.37 9.35 -3.41
CA GLN A 429 -20.71 8.00 -3.81
C GLN A 429 -20.30 6.96 -2.77
N ILE A 430 -21.24 6.07 -2.46
CA ILE A 430 -20.98 4.80 -1.79
C ILE A 430 -21.19 3.68 -2.79
N THR A 431 -20.16 2.87 -3.02
CA THR A 431 -20.25 1.63 -3.80
C THR A 431 -19.98 0.45 -2.89
N ASN A 432 -20.97 -0.42 -2.69
CA ASN A 432 -20.79 -1.69 -2.00
C ASN A 432 -20.80 -2.82 -3.05
N GLY A 433 -19.61 -3.32 -3.43
CA GLY A 433 -19.42 -4.24 -4.56
C GLY A 433 -19.41 -5.74 -4.19
N GLY A 434 -19.34 -6.62 -5.20
CA GLY A 434 -19.49 -8.10 -5.16
C GLY A 434 -19.32 -8.82 -3.81
N PRO A 435 -18.10 -9.17 -3.35
CA PRO A 435 -17.90 -9.83 -2.05
C PRO A 435 -17.98 -8.86 -0.85
N GLY A 436 -18.17 -7.56 -1.11
CA GLY A 436 -18.26 -6.51 -0.12
C GLY A 436 -19.48 -6.69 0.79
N VAL A 437 -19.20 -6.86 2.08
CA VAL A 437 -20.21 -6.95 3.12
C VAL A 437 -20.05 -5.75 4.04
N ILE A 438 -21.07 -4.89 4.07
CA ILE A 438 -21.20 -3.88 5.12
C ILE A 438 -21.93 -4.53 6.28
N ASN A 439 -21.14 -4.95 7.26
CA ASN A 439 -21.63 -5.39 8.54
C ASN A 439 -21.72 -4.20 9.47
N GLY A 440 -22.59 -4.31 10.46
CA GLY A 440 -22.51 -3.37 11.57
C GLY A 440 -21.31 -3.60 12.45
N PRO A 441 -21.23 -2.90 13.58
CA PRO A 441 -20.35 -3.33 14.65
C PRO A 441 -20.65 -4.80 14.95
N GLY A 442 -19.65 -5.65 14.73
CA GLY A 442 -19.71 -7.05 15.13
C GLY A 442 -19.69 -7.08 16.67
N ILE A 443 -20.73 -7.68 17.25
CA ILE A 443 -20.93 -7.98 18.68
C ILE A 443 -20.21 -6.98 19.62
N ILE A 444 -20.84 -5.84 19.88
CA ILE A 444 -20.56 -5.13 21.13
C ILE A 444 -21.41 -5.77 22.20
N ASN A 445 -20.73 -6.13 23.28
CA ASN A 445 -21.24 -6.46 24.61
C ASN A 445 -21.95 -5.25 25.23
N ASP A 446 -22.90 -4.66 24.50
CA ASP A 446 -23.84 -3.69 25.03
C ASP A 446 -25.19 -4.35 25.04
N SER A 447 -25.71 -4.50 26.24
CA SER A 447 -27.03 -5.01 26.52
C SER A 447 -28.08 -4.15 25.80
N GLY A 448 -28.49 -4.56 24.59
CA GLY A 448 -29.83 -4.28 24.08
C GLY A 448 -30.07 -3.11 23.12
N ALA A 449 -29.07 -2.57 22.40
CA ALA A 449 -29.35 -1.54 21.37
C ALA A 449 -28.81 -1.90 19.97
N THR A 450 -29.75 -2.12 19.06
CA THR A 450 -29.58 -2.46 17.64
C THR A 450 -29.14 -1.26 16.79
N MET A 451 -27.84 -1.06 16.56
CA MET A 451 -27.35 0.01 15.67
C MET A 451 -27.42 -0.37 14.19
N SER A 452 -27.97 0.54 13.38
CA SER A 452 -28.01 0.46 11.91
C SER A 452 -26.62 0.55 11.28
N LYS A 453 -26.45 -0.03 10.08
CA LYS A 453 -25.09 -0.25 9.53
C LYS A 453 -24.62 0.92 8.71
N ILE A 454 -25.52 1.59 8.01
CA ILE A 454 -25.30 2.94 7.50
C ILE A 454 -26.24 3.87 8.27
N VAL A 455 -25.68 4.83 8.99
CA VAL A 455 -26.42 5.89 9.67
C VAL A 455 -26.11 7.22 8.98
N ASN A 456 -27.11 7.81 8.32
CA ASN A 456 -26.95 9.07 7.63
C ASN A 456 -27.69 10.21 8.34
N ASN A 457 -26.94 11.24 8.72
CA ASN A 457 -27.42 12.54 9.19
C ASN A 457 -27.02 13.68 8.24
N GLY A 458 -26.23 13.39 7.20
CA GLY A 458 -25.75 14.36 6.23
C GLY A 458 -26.31 14.11 4.82
N TYR A 459 -25.56 14.50 3.80
CA TYR A 459 -25.89 14.27 2.41
C TYR A 459 -25.12 13.09 1.84
N ILE A 460 -25.83 12.18 1.17
CA ILE A 460 -25.26 11.15 0.31
C ILE A 460 -25.89 11.31 -1.07
N GLU A 461 -25.08 11.54 -2.11
CA GLU A 461 -25.63 11.71 -3.46
C GLU A 461 -26.05 10.35 -4.05
N THR A 462 -25.17 9.36 -4.03
CA THR A 462 -25.48 8.02 -4.54
C THR A 462 -25.02 6.90 -3.62
N ILE A 463 -25.89 5.90 -3.46
CA ILE A 463 -25.54 4.59 -2.92
C ILE A 463 -25.80 3.55 -4.01
N LEU A 464 -24.75 2.83 -4.39
CA LEU A 464 -24.82 1.66 -5.26
C LEU A 464 -24.56 0.42 -4.41
N ASN A 465 -25.61 -0.35 -4.11
CA ASN A 465 -25.53 -1.58 -3.35
C ASN A 465 -25.64 -2.80 -4.27
N LEU A 466 -24.50 -3.41 -4.59
CA LEU A 466 -24.39 -4.68 -5.33
C LEU A 466 -24.00 -5.86 -4.42
N GLY A 467 -23.44 -5.57 -3.25
CA GLY A 467 -23.10 -6.54 -2.21
C GLY A 467 -24.22 -6.72 -1.18
N SER A 468 -23.84 -6.85 0.09
CA SER A 468 -24.79 -6.97 1.21
C SER A 468 -24.60 -5.85 2.23
N ILE A 469 -25.70 -5.26 2.70
CA ILE A 469 -25.76 -4.39 3.87
C ILE A 469 -26.65 -5.12 4.89
N ASN A 470 -26.04 -5.69 5.92
CA ASN A 470 -26.72 -6.61 6.85
C ASN A 470 -26.79 -6.06 8.27
N GLY A 471 -27.99 -5.90 8.82
CA GLY A 471 -28.14 -5.52 10.22
C GLY A 471 -29.45 -5.84 10.92
N ALA A 472 -29.33 -6.45 12.11
CA ALA A 472 -30.43 -6.75 13.03
C ALA A 472 -31.25 -5.52 13.50
N GLY A 473 -30.74 -4.30 13.30
CA GLY A 473 -31.41 -3.01 13.63
C GLY A 473 -31.83 -2.15 12.45
N GLY A 474 -31.64 -2.64 11.21
CA GLY A 474 -31.74 -1.85 9.99
C GLY A 474 -30.43 -1.87 9.20
N GLY A 475 -30.53 -2.03 7.88
CA GLY A 475 -29.38 -1.95 6.97
C GLY A 475 -28.94 -0.49 6.83
N ILE A 476 -29.87 0.37 6.40
CA ILE A 476 -29.67 1.81 6.25
C ILE A 476 -30.70 2.56 7.10
N THR A 477 -30.23 3.53 7.89
CA THR A 477 -31.08 4.50 8.57
C THR A 477 -30.71 5.88 8.08
N ASN A 478 -31.65 6.52 7.38
CA ASN A 478 -31.51 7.90 6.93
C ASN A 478 -32.34 8.79 7.85
N ASN A 479 -31.70 9.35 8.87
CA ASN A 479 -32.37 10.16 9.88
C ASN A 479 -33.04 11.40 9.24
N PRO A 480 -33.99 12.06 9.92
CA PRO A 480 -34.72 13.19 9.34
C PRO A 480 -33.84 14.34 8.81
N ALA A 481 -32.69 14.58 9.45
CA ALA A 481 -31.69 15.56 9.01
C ALA A 481 -30.91 15.10 7.75
N GLY A 482 -30.82 13.79 7.52
CA GLY A 482 -30.13 13.20 6.40
C GLY A 482 -30.88 13.33 5.07
N THR A 483 -30.13 13.20 3.98
CA THR A 483 -30.65 13.08 2.62
C THR A 483 -29.83 12.03 1.87
N ILE A 484 -30.52 11.07 1.25
CA ILE A 484 -29.95 10.18 0.24
C ILE A 484 -30.63 10.53 -1.08
N ASN A 485 -29.88 11.00 -2.07
CA ASN A 485 -30.50 11.38 -3.34
C ASN A 485 -30.89 10.12 -4.15
N THR A 486 -29.93 9.25 -4.49
CA THR A 486 -30.21 8.02 -5.24
C THR A 486 -29.74 6.77 -4.48
N LEU A 487 -30.63 5.79 -4.31
CA LEU A 487 -30.30 4.44 -3.86
C LEU A 487 -30.55 3.44 -5.00
N THR A 488 -29.49 2.81 -5.50
CA THR A 488 -29.56 1.71 -6.45
C THR A 488 -29.26 0.41 -5.74
N ASN A 489 -30.17 -0.56 -5.80
CA ASN A 489 -30.11 -1.76 -4.97
C ASN A 489 -30.30 -3.06 -5.76
N ALA A 490 -29.34 -3.98 -5.63
CA ALA A 490 -29.43 -5.36 -6.12
C ALA A 490 -29.66 -6.39 -5.00
N GLN A 491 -29.54 -6.01 -3.72
CA GLN A 491 -29.77 -6.90 -2.58
C GLN A 491 -31.25 -7.24 -2.44
N GLY A 492 -31.58 -8.53 -2.36
CA GLY A 492 -32.95 -9.02 -2.27
C GLY A 492 -33.03 -10.51 -2.55
N VAL A 493 -33.84 -10.90 -3.54
CA VAL A 493 -33.92 -12.29 -4.00
C VAL A 493 -32.56 -12.70 -4.58
N GLY A 494 -32.06 -13.86 -4.18
CA GLY A 494 -30.74 -14.36 -4.58
C GLY A 494 -29.58 -13.91 -3.66
N ASN A 495 -29.84 -13.03 -2.69
CA ASN A 495 -28.87 -12.66 -1.65
C ASN A 495 -29.18 -13.44 -0.35
N ILE A 496 -28.16 -14.04 0.29
CA ILE A 496 -28.31 -14.80 1.54
C ILE A 496 -28.85 -13.97 2.71
N ASN A 497 -28.63 -12.65 2.68
CA ASN A 497 -29.11 -11.70 3.68
C ASN A 497 -30.50 -11.14 3.36
N GLY A 498 -31.13 -11.58 2.26
CA GLY A 498 -32.47 -11.16 1.86
C GLY A 498 -32.58 -9.68 1.50
N ALA A 499 -33.78 -9.13 1.67
CA ALA A 499 -34.11 -7.75 1.34
C ALA A 499 -33.33 -6.71 2.18
N LEU A 500 -33.04 -5.56 1.58
CA LEU A 500 -32.40 -4.44 2.25
C LEU A 500 -33.37 -3.79 3.25
N ALA A 501 -33.02 -3.79 4.54
CA ALA A 501 -33.78 -3.06 5.55
C ALA A 501 -33.41 -1.56 5.54
N TYR A 502 -34.42 -0.70 5.52
CA TYR A 502 -34.28 0.75 5.44
C TYR A 502 -35.25 1.46 6.40
N THR A 503 -34.83 2.53 7.06
CA THR A 503 -35.69 3.24 8.03
C THR A 503 -35.64 4.76 7.92
N SER A 504 -36.72 5.42 8.36
CA SER A 504 -36.89 6.88 8.39
C SER A 504 -37.06 7.51 7.00
N LYS A 505 -36.36 8.60 6.68
CA LYS A 505 -36.63 9.39 5.47
C LYS A 505 -36.22 8.67 4.20
N LEU A 506 -37.14 8.46 3.26
CA LEU A 506 -36.89 7.75 1.99
C LEU A 506 -35.87 8.48 1.08
N PRO A 507 -35.15 7.75 0.20
CA PRO A 507 -34.31 8.38 -0.82
C PRO A 507 -35.16 9.09 -1.87
N ASN A 508 -34.65 10.16 -2.50
CA ASN A 508 -35.39 10.85 -3.57
C ASN A 508 -35.68 9.91 -4.76
N TYR A 509 -34.72 9.04 -5.08
CA TYR A 509 -34.82 8.03 -6.12
C TYR A 509 -34.42 6.65 -5.59
N TYR A 510 -35.29 5.66 -5.74
CA TYR A 510 -34.98 4.26 -5.50
C TYR A 510 -35.01 3.49 -6.82
N ASN A 511 -33.87 2.93 -7.21
CA ASN A 511 -33.72 2.15 -8.43
C ASN A 511 -33.43 0.68 -8.11
N ILE A 512 -34.31 -0.22 -8.53
CA ILE A 512 -34.08 -1.67 -8.45
C ILE A 512 -33.08 -2.13 -9.51
N VAL A 513 -32.20 -3.06 -9.18
CA VAL A 513 -31.39 -3.82 -10.14
C VAL A 513 -31.97 -5.22 -10.32
N ILE A 514 -32.16 -5.64 -11.57
CA ILE A 514 -32.72 -6.93 -11.95
C ILE A 514 -31.69 -7.71 -12.77
N ASN A 515 -31.27 -8.87 -12.24
CA ASN A 515 -30.26 -9.74 -12.83
C ASN A 515 -30.77 -11.17 -12.98
N GLN A 516 -29.99 -12.04 -13.61
CA GLN A 516 -30.35 -13.46 -13.77
C GLN A 516 -30.46 -14.19 -12.42
N SER A 517 -29.60 -13.84 -11.45
CA SER A 517 -29.55 -14.48 -10.13
C SER A 517 -30.60 -13.96 -9.15
N GLY A 518 -31.37 -12.94 -9.51
CA GLY A 518 -32.38 -12.33 -8.66
C GLY A 518 -32.50 -10.82 -8.84
N TYR A 519 -33.17 -10.17 -7.89
CA TYR A 519 -33.53 -8.75 -7.99
C TYR A 519 -33.54 -8.07 -6.62
N GLY A 520 -33.33 -6.75 -6.63
CA GLY A 520 -33.34 -5.93 -5.43
C GLY A 520 -34.70 -5.93 -4.72
N GLN A 521 -34.68 -6.04 -3.40
CA GLN A 521 -35.84 -5.87 -2.52
C GLN A 521 -35.49 -4.90 -1.41
N ILE A 522 -36.45 -4.07 -1.01
CA ILE A 522 -36.31 -3.17 0.14
C ILE A 522 -37.49 -3.34 1.09
N ILE A 523 -37.21 -3.39 2.39
CA ILE A 523 -38.19 -3.32 3.47
C ILE A 523 -37.98 -1.99 4.16
N VAL A 524 -39.01 -1.15 4.14
CA VAL A 524 -38.96 0.16 4.76
C VAL A 524 -39.78 0.20 6.05
N ALA A 525 -39.33 0.94 7.05
CA ALA A 525 -40.04 1.10 8.32
C ALA A 525 -39.93 2.53 8.87
N GLY A 526 -41.01 3.02 9.50
CA GLY A 526 -41.08 4.38 10.06
C GLY A 526 -40.84 5.47 9.03
N VAL A 527 -41.42 5.32 7.83
CA VAL A 527 -41.04 6.10 6.65
C VAL A 527 -41.57 7.52 6.63
N GLU A 528 -40.72 8.44 6.21
CA GLU A 528 -41.05 9.84 5.92
C GLU A 528 -40.71 10.20 4.48
N GLY A 529 -41.50 11.09 3.88
CA GLY A 529 -41.26 11.59 2.53
C GLY A 529 -41.73 10.65 1.42
N LYS A 530 -41.26 10.94 0.19
CA LYS A 530 -41.61 10.23 -1.04
C LYS A 530 -40.37 9.84 -1.80
N THR A 531 -40.47 8.74 -2.54
CA THR A 531 -39.44 8.30 -3.49
C THR A 531 -39.99 8.18 -4.91
N THR A 532 -39.15 8.44 -5.89
CA THR A 532 -39.41 8.09 -7.28
C THR A 532 -38.82 6.70 -7.53
N PHE A 533 -39.69 5.72 -7.76
CA PHE A 533 -39.27 4.35 -8.08
C PHE A 533 -38.84 4.25 -9.55
N GLY A 534 -37.75 3.52 -9.81
CA GLY A 534 -37.27 3.24 -11.15
C GLY A 534 -36.57 1.89 -11.26
N ILE A 535 -36.28 1.48 -12.50
CA ILE A 535 -35.42 0.33 -12.81
C ILE A 535 -34.05 0.89 -13.22
N SER A 536 -32.98 0.38 -12.63
CA SER A 536 -31.62 0.81 -12.93
C SER A 536 -31.16 0.31 -14.30
N THR A 537 -30.39 1.13 -15.01
CA THR A 537 -29.69 0.75 -16.25
C THR A 537 -28.62 -0.33 -16.04
N LEU A 538 -28.22 -0.59 -14.79
CA LEU A 538 -27.34 -1.70 -14.42
C LEU A 538 -28.03 -3.07 -14.46
N SER A 539 -29.37 -3.10 -14.57
CA SER A 539 -30.11 -4.35 -14.72
C SER A 539 -29.66 -5.07 -16.00
N THR A 540 -29.54 -6.39 -15.94
CA THR A 540 -29.07 -7.23 -17.08
C THR A 540 -30.13 -8.21 -17.57
N ASN A 541 -31.22 -8.40 -16.82
CA ASN A 541 -32.27 -9.37 -17.15
C ASN A 541 -33.67 -8.79 -16.94
N VAL A 542 -33.99 -7.70 -17.64
CA VAL A 542 -35.33 -7.09 -17.59
C VAL A 542 -36.21 -7.75 -18.64
N HIS A 543 -37.30 -8.39 -18.21
CA HIS A 543 -38.27 -9.03 -19.09
C HIS A 543 -39.69 -8.83 -18.58
N GLN A 544 -40.67 -9.09 -19.43
CA GLN A 544 -42.08 -9.03 -19.05
C GLN A 544 -42.37 -10.04 -17.91
N GLY A 545 -43.17 -9.62 -16.94
CA GLY A 545 -43.57 -10.43 -15.79
C GLY A 545 -43.74 -9.62 -14.51
N THR A 546 -44.01 -10.32 -13.40
CA THR A 546 -44.21 -9.70 -12.09
C THR A 546 -43.11 -10.16 -11.14
N LEU A 547 -42.42 -9.20 -10.52
CA LEU A 547 -41.47 -9.44 -9.43
C LEU A 547 -42.15 -9.13 -8.11
N THR A 548 -42.20 -10.11 -7.21
CA THR A 548 -42.97 -9.97 -5.98
C THR A 548 -42.18 -9.29 -4.87
N ASN A 549 -42.87 -8.54 -4.01
CA ASN A 549 -42.32 -7.95 -2.78
C ASN A 549 -41.08 -7.07 -3.02
N VAL A 550 -41.08 -6.24 -4.06
CA VAL A 550 -39.93 -5.37 -4.39
C VAL A 550 -39.74 -4.24 -3.39
N VAL A 551 -40.84 -3.73 -2.82
CA VAL A 551 -40.87 -2.72 -1.77
C VAL A 551 -41.92 -3.15 -0.75
N ARG A 552 -41.55 -3.23 0.53
CA ARG A 552 -42.48 -3.62 1.62
C ARG A 552 -42.51 -2.57 2.71
N GLY A 553 -43.68 -2.35 3.30
CA GLY A 553 -43.88 -1.40 4.41
C GLY A 553 -44.01 0.06 3.99
N ALA A 554 -44.33 0.32 2.72
CA ALA A 554 -44.56 1.66 2.16
C ALA A 554 -46.02 1.80 1.72
N THR A 555 -46.64 2.95 1.98
CA THR A 555 -47.99 3.22 1.45
C THR A 555 -47.92 3.86 0.07
N ALA A 556 -49.05 3.94 -0.65
CA ALA A 556 -49.12 4.62 -1.95
C ALA A 556 -48.67 6.10 -1.88
N ALA A 557 -48.87 6.76 -0.71
CA ALA A 557 -48.46 8.14 -0.50
C ALA A 557 -46.93 8.33 -0.45
N ASN A 558 -46.16 7.26 -0.25
CA ASN A 558 -44.71 7.28 -0.21
C ASN A 558 -44.05 7.22 -1.60
N PHE A 559 -44.84 7.15 -2.68
CA PHE A 559 -44.34 7.16 -4.04
C PHE A 559 -44.74 8.46 -4.76
N THR A 560 -43.81 9.00 -5.56
CA THR A 560 -44.11 10.13 -6.47
C THR A 560 -44.98 9.68 -7.63
N SER A 561 -44.74 8.47 -8.14
CA SER A 561 -45.54 7.80 -9.17
C SER A 561 -45.48 6.29 -8.92
N LEU A 562 -46.57 5.60 -9.19
CA LEU A 562 -46.65 4.12 -9.17
C LEU A 562 -46.32 3.50 -10.52
N ASN A 563 -46.23 4.31 -11.59
CA ASN A 563 -45.99 3.84 -12.95
C ASN A 563 -44.83 4.59 -13.59
N GLY A 564 -44.15 3.95 -14.53
CA GLY A 564 -43.07 4.57 -15.29
C GLY A 564 -42.70 3.77 -16.53
N THR A 565 -41.65 4.23 -17.21
CA THR A 565 -41.07 3.54 -18.37
C THR A 565 -39.58 3.37 -18.17
N PHE A 566 -39.04 2.25 -18.66
CA PHE A 566 -37.62 1.94 -18.62
C PHE A 566 -37.14 1.53 -20.01
N THR A 567 -35.91 1.89 -20.35
CA THR A 567 -35.29 1.49 -21.62
C THR A 567 -33.97 0.79 -21.34
N GLN A 568 -33.79 -0.39 -21.93
CA GLN A 568 -32.52 -1.10 -21.95
C GLN A 568 -32.06 -1.28 -23.40
N GLY A 569 -31.01 -0.57 -23.80
CA GLY A 569 -30.60 -0.51 -25.21
C GLY A 569 -31.73 0.02 -26.09
N ARG A 570 -32.26 -0.81 -27.01
CA ARG A 570 -33.42 -0.47 -27.84
C ARG A 570 -34.74 -0.96 -27.26
N GLN A 571 -34.77 -1.77 -26.21
CA GLN A 571 -36.02 -2.30 -25.67
C GLN A 571 -36.66 -1.29 -24.74
N LYS A 572 -37.97 -1.06 -24.90
CA LYS A 572 -38.78 -0.20 -24.04
C LYS A 572 -39.74 -1.05 -23.22
N TYR A 573 -39.85 -0.73 -21.94
CA TYR A 573 -40.73 -1.38 -20.99
C TYR A 573 -41.58 -0.32 -20.29
N SER A 574 -42.82 -0.64 -19.96
CA SER A 574 -43.56 0.03 -18.87
C SER A 574 -43.42 -0.79 -17.61
N PHE A 575 -43.45 -0.11 -16.47
CA PHE A 575 -43.56 -0.79 -15.20
C PHE A 575 -44.64 -0.12 -14.34
N SER A 576 -45.28 -0.93 -13.51
CA SER A 576 -46.24 -0.48 -12.50
C SER A 576 -45.97 -1.17 -11.17
N LEU A 577 -46.15 -0.43 -10.08
CA LEU A 577 -46.17 -0.95 -8.73
C LEU A 577 -47.62 -1.24 -8.34
N THR A 578 -47.91 -2.49 -8.02
CA THR A 578 -49.23 -2.95 -7.59
C THR A 578 -49.14 -3.50 -6.18
N ASN A 579 -50.01 -3.04 -5.29
CA ASN A 579 -50.15 -3.59 -3.95
C ASN A 579 -51.21 -4.70 -3.97
N PRO A 580 -50.83 -5.99 -3.93
CA PRO A 580 -51.76 -7.10 -3.99
C PRO A 580 -52.38 -7.42 -2.62
N ASN A 581 -51.93 -6.78 -1.53
CA ASN A 581 -52.37 -7.12 -0.18
C ASN A 581 -52.58 -5.89 0.72
N ILE A 582 -53.09 -6.11 1.93
CA ILE A 582 -53.29 -5.04 2.93
C ILE A 582 -52.02 -4.76 3.76
N ALA A 583 -50.95 -5.50 3.54
CA ALA A 583 -49.68 -5.40 4.27
C ALA A 583 -48.69 -4.41 3.63
N ASP A 584 -49.12 -3.69 2.58
CA ASP A 584 -48.31 -2.71 1.88
C ASP A 584 -47.02 -3.31 1.27
N ASP A 585 -47.16 -4.53 0.75
CA ASP A 585 -46.12 -5.20 -0.03
C ASP A 585 -46.36 -4.93 -1.53
N TRP A 586 -45.46 -4.20 -2.18
CA TRP A 586 -45.61 -3.83 -3.59
C TRP A 586 -44.89 -4.82 -4.50
N ASP A 587 -45.62 -5.29 -5.50
CA ASP A 587 -45.11 -6.07 -6.62
C ASP A 587 -44.80 -5.15 -7.81
N LEU A 588 -43.72 -5.45 -8.53
CA LEU A 588 -43.35 -4.76 -9.77
C LEU A 588 -43.83 -5.57 -10.97
N THR A 589 -44.83 -5.06 -11.67
CA THR A 589 -45.25 -5.62 -12.96
C THR A 589 -44.55 -4.88 -14.08
N ILE A 590 -43.87 -5.63 -14.95
CA ILE A 590 -43.10 -5.13 -16.10
C ILE A 590 -43.77 -5.63 -17.37
N ASP A 591 -44.08 -4.71 -18.27
CA ASP A 591 -44.67 -4.99 -19.58
C ASP A 591 -43.72 -4.54 -20.69
N TYR A 592 -43.48 -5.42 -21.65
CA TYR A 592 -42.67 -5.10 -22.82
C TYR A 592 -43.49 -4.26 -23.80
N LEU A 593 -42.97 -3.06 -24.13
CA LEU A 593 -43.62 -2.11 -25.05
C LEU A 593 -43.03 -2.11 -26.46
N GLY A 594 -42.08 -3.01 -26.76
CA GLY A 594 -41.42 -3.06 -28.07
C GLY A 594 -40.06 -2.37 -28.11
N LEU A 595 -39.60 -2.02 -29.31
CA LEU A 595 -38.31 -1.36 -29.53
C LEU A 595 -38.47 0.17 -29.67
N LEU A 596 -37.51 0.95 -29.19
CA LEU A 596 -37.41 2.39 -29.38
C LEU A 596 -37.39 2.71 -30.88
N GLY A 597 -38.35 3.52 -31.31
CA GLY A 597 -38.45 4.01 -32.69
C GLY A 597 -38.97 3.00 -33.70
N ALA A 598 -39.46 1.82 -33.28
CA ALA A 598 -40.12 0.88 -34.17
C ALA A 598 -41.63 1.15 -34.24
N ASP A 599 -42.06 1.57 -35.42
CA ASP A 599 -43.34 1.20 -36.01
C ASP A 599 -43.74 -0.24 -35.65
N ALA A 600 -44.99 -0.42 -35.23
CA ALA A 600 -45.52 -1.58 -34.51
C ALA A 600 -45.60 -2.91 -35.30
N TRP A 601 -44.76 -3.12 -36.33
CA TRP A 601 -44.84 -4.26 -37.24
C TRP A 601 -43.47 -4.87 -37.55
N HIS A 602 -42.81 -5.46 -36.55
CA HIS A 602 -41.70 -6.38 -36.81
C HIS A 602 -41.81 -7.65 -35.95
N PRO A 603 -41.59 -8.85 -36.53
CA PRO A 603 -41.70 -10.11 -35.82
C PRO A 603 -40.59 -10.24 -34.76
N ASP A 604 -41.00 -10.60 -33.54
CA ASP A 604 -40.14 -10.82 -32.37
C ASP A 604 -39.03 -11.85 -32.65
N VAL A 605 -37.84 -11.62 -32.10
CA VAL A 605 -36.67 -12.50 -32.21
C VAL A 605 -36.97 -13.88 -31.59
N TRP A 606 -37.77 -13.96 -30.53
CA TRP A 606 -38.14 -15.24 -29.90
C TRP A 606 -39.13 -16.04 -30.74
N ASN A 607 -40.15 -15.37 -31.31
CA ASN A 607 -41.03 -16.00 -32.30
C ASN A 607 -40.28 -16.42 -33.57
N THR A 608 -39.31 -15.61 -34.02
CA THR A 608 -38.44 -15.92 -35.16
C THR A 608 -37.53 -17.11 -34.85
N TYR A 609 -37.00 -17.20 -33.63
CA TYR A 609 -36.18 -18.34 -33.18
C TYR A 609 -37.01 -19.64 -33.11
N LYS A 610 -38.22 -19.59 -32.54
CA LYS A 610 -39.14 -20.74 -32.50
C LYS A 610 -39.54 -21.21 -33.90
N THR A 611 -39.85 -20.30 -34.81
CA THR A 611 -40.18 -20.65 -36.20
C THR A 611 -38.96 -21.17 -36.97
N LEU A 612 -37.78 -20.59 -36.78
CA LEU A 612 -36.54 -21.12 -37.36
C LEU A 612 -36.18 -22.51 -36.83
N ALA A 613 -36.36 -22.79 -35.54
CA ALA A 613 -36.11 -24.11 -34.96
C ALA A 613 -37.08 -25.18 -35.53
N SER A 614 -38.37 -24.85 -35.64
CA SER A 614 -39.37 -25.73 -36.27
C SER A 614 -39.05 -26.00 -37.74
N ASN A 615 -38.67 -24.97 -38.50
CA ASN A 615 -38.27 -25.12 -39.90
C ASN A 615 -36.97 -25.91 -40.06
N ARG A 616 -36.01 -25.74 -39.15
CA ARG A 616 -34.75 -26.51 -39.12
C ARG A 616 -35.04 -28.00 -38.93
N ASP A 617 -35.90 -28.35 -37.98
CA ASP A 617 -36.18 -29.76 -37.67
C ASP A 617 -36.97 -30.43 -38.80
N ALA A 618 -37.90 -29.70 -39.43
CA ALA A 618 -38.60 -30.14 -40.64
C ALA A 618 -37.64 -30.32 -41.84
N LEU A 619 -36.70 -29.40 -42.03
CA LEU A 619 -35.69 -29.48 -43.11
C LEU A 619 -34.71 -30.63 -42.87
N LEU A 620 -34.21 -30.81 -41.64
CA LEU A 620 -33.37 -31.94 -41.25
C LEU A 620 -34.07 -33.27 -41.50
N GLY A 621 -35.35 -33.39 -41.11
CA GLY A 621 -36.17 -34.57 -41.40
C GLY A 621 -36.27 -34.87 -42.90
N ALA A 622 -36.53 -33.85 -43.73
CA ALA A 622 -36.61 -34.00 -45.18
C ALA A 622 -35.24 -34.36 -45.81
N MET A 623 -34.13 -33.80 -45.30
CA MET A 623 -32.79 -34.12 -45.76
C MET A 623 -32.38 -35.55 -45.40
N HIS A 624 -32.67 -36.02 -44.18
CA HIS A 624 -32.42 -37.40 -43.78
C HIS A 624 -33.20 -38.41 -44.65
N GLN A 625 -34.45 -38.11 -45.02
CA GLN A 625 -35.20 -38.95 -45.95
C GLN A 625 -34.58 -38.99 -47.36
N ARG A 626 -34.17 -37.83 -47.91
CA ARG A 626 -33.47 -37.80 -49.21
C ARG A 626 -32.16 -38.59 -49.17
N TYR A 627 -31.41 -38.48 -48.08
CA TYR A 627 -30.15 -39.20 -47.91
C TYR A 627 -30.37 -40.73 -47.85
N ALA A 628 -31.40 -41.19 -47.14
CA ALA A 628 -31.74 -42.61 -47.07
C ALA A 628 -32.09 -43.21 -48.45
N VAL A 629 -32.86 -42.48 -49.27
CA VAL A 629 -33.19 -42.92 -50.63
C VAL A 629 -31.95 -42.90 -51.53
N LEU A 630 -31.14 -41.84 -51.49
CA LEU A 630 -29.92 -41.73 -52.31
C LEU A 630 -28.93 -42.87 -52.01
N ASN A 631 -28.76 -43.25 -50.75
CA ASN A 631 -27.86 -44.34 -50.38
C ASN A 631 -28.29 -45.69 -51.00
N THR A 632 -29.60 -45.98 -51.03
CA THR A 632 -30.13 -47.19 -51.68
C THR A 632 -30.07 -47.14 -53.22
N VAL A 633 -30.16 -45.96 -53.84
CA VAL A 633 -30.09 -45.82 -55.31
C VAL A 633 -28.65 -45.95 -55.84
N MET A 634 -27.66 -45.68 -54.99
CA MET A 634 -26.24 -45.81 -55.34
C MET A 634 -25.72 -47.27 -55.26
N GLU A 635 -26.51 -48.21 -54.73
CA GLU A 635 -26.16 -49.64 -54.59
C GLU A 635 -26.88 -50.56 -55.61
N TYR A 636 -27.21 -50.06 -56.80
CA TYR A 636 -27.75 -50.88 -57.89
C TYR A 636 -26.72 -51.79 -58.56
N ASP A 637 -25.57 -51.98 -57.93
CA ASP A 637 -24.48 -52.77 -58.45
C ASP A 637 -24.40 -54.15 -57.79
N CYS A 638 -24.54 -55.19 -58.61
CA CYS A 638 -24.57 -56.57 -58.17
C CYS A 638 -23.13 -57.05 -57.89
N SER A 639 -22.75 -57.21 -56.62
CA SER A 639 -21.36 -57.44 -56.21
C SER A 639 -20.89 -58.90 -56.26
N ARG A 640 -21.81 -59.88 -56.35
CA ARG A 640 -21.52 -61.31 -56.19
C ARG A 640 -21.91 -62.14 -57.41
N PHE A 641 -20.93 -62.45 -58.25
CA PHE A 641 -21.11 -63.25 -59.45
C PHE A 641 -20.97 -64.75 -59.15
N ASP A 642 -21.77 -65.56 -59.82
CA ASP A 642 -21.64 -67.01 -59.77
C ASP A 642 -20.42 -67.51 -60.57
N LYS A 643 -20.24 -68.84 -60.62
CA LYS A 643 -19.13 -69.48 -61.34
C LYS A 643 -19.16 -69.25 -62.86
N TYR A 644 -20.29 -68.82 -63.42
CA TYR A 644 -20.46 -68.52 -64.84
C TYR A 644 -20.35 -67.02 -65.14
N GLY A 645 -20.08 -66.19 -64.13
CA GLY A 645 -19.90 -64.75 -64.30
C GLY A 645 -21.22 -63.98 -64.40
N VAL A 646 -22.34 -64.53 -63.93
CA VAL A 646 -23.65 -63.86 -63.89
C VAL A 646 -23.98 -63.43 -62.45
N CYS A 647 -24.58 -62.26 -62.26
CA CYS A 647 -25.08 -61.75 -60.98
C CYS A 647 -26.53 -61.28 -61.15
N ILE A 648 -27.40 -61.70 -60.24
CA ILE A 648 -28.79 -61.27 -60.16
C ILE A 648 -29.05 -60.80 -58.74
N SER A 649 -29.51 -59.56 -58.56
CA SER A 649 -29.90 -59.02 -57.27
C SER A 649 -31.27 -58.38 -57.36
N PHE A 650 -32.11 -58.65 -56.37
CA PHE A 650 -33.40 -58.02 -56.21
C PHE A 650 -33.42 -57.22 -54.92
N GLN A 651 -33.80 -55.95 -55.01
CA GLN A 651 -33.94 -55.05 -53.88
C GLN A 651 -35.37 -54.50 -53.89
N ALA A 652 -36.10 -54.70 -52.80
CA ALA A 652 -37.40 -54.07 -52.61
C ALA A 652 -37.28 -52.93 -51.59
N ARG A 653 -37.91 -51.80 -51.87
CA ARG A 653 -38.02 -50.63 -51.01
C ARG A 653 -39.47 -50.29 -50.75
N SER A 654 -39.78 -49.94 -49.51
CA SER A 654 -41.09 -49.40 -49.14
C SER A 654 -40.88 -48.03 -48.54
N THR A 655 -41.54 -47.02 -49.11
CA THR A 655 -41.55 -45.67 -48.53
C THR A 655 -43.01 -45.24 -48.34
N GLY A 656 -43.42 -45.09 -47.09
CA GLY A 656 -44.76 -44.65 -46.71
C GLY A 656 -44.81 -44.17 -45.26
N TRP A 657 -45.68 -43.18 -45.00
CA TRP A 657 -46.08 -42.72 -43.67
C TRP A 657 -47.61 -42.71 -43.63
N GLY A 658 -48.21 -43.33 -42.61
CA GLY A 658 -49.66 -43.47 -42.49
C GLY A 658 -50.26 -44.52 -43.45
N THR A 659 -51.46 -44.26 -43.97
CA THR A 659 -52.25 -45.24 -44.75
C THR A 659 -51.85 -45.38 -46.23
N GLN A 660 -50.82 -44.65 -46.69
CA GLN A 660 -50.27 -44.80 -48.05
C GLN A 660 -48.96 -45.59 -48.02
N THR A 661 -49.01 -46.82 -48.54
CA THR A 661 -47.83 -47.66 -48.76
C THR A 661 -47.50 -47.70 -50.25
N THR A 662 -46.42 -47.03 -50.66
CA THR A 662 -45.88 -47.17 -52.03
C THR A 662 -44.70 -48.11 -51.96
N GLY A 663 -44.83 -49.29 -52.56
CA GLY A 663 -43.72 -50.24 -52.72
C GLY A 663 -43.02 -49.97 -54.04
N ALA A 664 -41.71 -50.01 -54.07
CA ALA A 664 -40.92 -49.99 -55.29
C ALA A 664 -39.79 -51.00 -55.16
N GLY A 665 -39.12 -51.34 -56.25
CA GLY A 665 -37.99 -52.24 -56.18
C GLY A 665 -37.18 -52.19 -57.44
N VAL A 666 -35.97 -52.72 -57.35
CA VAL A 666 -35.05 -52.81 -58.48
C VAL A 666 -34.59 -54.25 -58.61
N LEU A 667 -34.69 -54.76 -59.83
CA LEU A 667 -34.04 -56.00 -60.25
C LEU A 667 -32.82 -55.64 -61.09
N ASN A 668 -31.63 -55.99 -60.60
CA ASN A 668 -30.38 -55.83 -61.33
C ASN A 668 -29.92 -57.19 -61.85
N ILE A 669 -29.48 -57.23 -63.11
CA ILE A 669 -28.81 -58.37 -63.71
C ILE A 669 -27.52 -57.87 -64.34
N ALA A 670 -26.39 -58.47 -63.99
CA ALA A 670 -25.09 -58.14 -64.55
C ALA A 670 -24.34 -59.40 -65.01
N TYR A 671 -23.56 -59.24 -66.08
CA TYR A 671 -22.65 -60.26 -66.59
C TYR A 671 -21.22 -59.71 -66.62
N ARG A 672 -20.28 -60.51 -66.13
CA ARG A 672 -18.87 -60.15 -66.04
C ARG A 672 -18.13 -60.70 -67.25
N ILE A 673 -17.81 -59.81 -68.19
CA ILE A 673 -17.09 -60.12 -69.45
C ILE A 673 -15.59 -60.31 -69.18
N HIS A 674 -15.06 -59.63 -68.15
CA HIS A 674 -13.66 -59.73 -67.71
C HIS A 674 -13.59 -59.54 -66.19
N PRO A 675 -12.56 -60.04 -65.46
CA PRO A 675 -12.42 -59.80 -64.02
C PRO A 675 -12.56 -58.34 -63.57
N LYS A 676 -12.32 -57.37 -64.47
CA LYS A 676 -12.42 -55.92 -64.23
C LYS A 676 -13.55 -55.21 -65.00
N ILE A 677 -14.30 -55.91 -65.85
CA ILE A 677 -15.35 -55.29 -66.67
C ILE A 677 -16.61 -56.14 -66.57
N ARG A 678 -17.72 -55.49 -66.17
CA ARG A 678 -19.06 -56.06 -66.18
C ARG A 678 -20.01 -55.13 -66.93
N VAL A 679 -21.00 -55.72 -67.55
CA VAL A 679 -22.13 -55.00 -68.17
C VAL A 679 -23.38 -55.51 -67.48
N GLY A 680 -24.24 -54.60 -67.05
CA GLY A 680 -25.49 -54.94 -66.40
C GLY A 680 -26.62 -54.04 -66.84
N ALA A 681 -27.82 -54.53 -66.66
CA ALA A 681 -29.07 -53.80 -66.82
C ALA A 681 -29.84 -53.89 -65.51
N TYR A 682 -30.62 -52.84 -65.24
CA TYR A 682 -31.53 -52.83 -64.11
C TYR A 682 -32.93 -52.43 -64.56
N LEU A 683 -33.92 -53.00 -63.88
CA LEU A 683 -35.33 -52.62 -64.00
C LEU A 683 -35.78 -52.06 -62.65
N ASP A 684 -36.02 -50.76 -62.62
CA ASP A 684 -36.68 -50.09 -61.49
C ASP A 684 -38.19 -50.10 -61.72
N TYR A 685 -38.94 -50.63 -60.76
CA TYR A 685 -40.39 -50.73 -60.81
C TYR A 685 -41.01 -50.12 -59.55
N ILE A 686 -42.20 -49.55 -59.71
CA ILE A 686 -43.00 -49.00 -58.63
C ILE A 686 -44.35 -49.71 -58.63
N LEU A 687 -44.69 -50.33 -57.51
CA LEU A 687 -46.01 -50.91 -57.23
C LEU A 687 -46.91 -49.79 -56.72
N ARG A 688 -47.80 -49.30 -57.59
CA ARG A 688 -48.92 -48.44 -57.17
C ARG A 688 -50.09 -49.34 -56.80
N LYS A 689 -50.64 -49.14 -55.60
CA LYS A 689 -51.91 -49.74 -55.18
C LYS A 689 -53.04 -48.74 -55.37
#